data_AF-A0A366ZHF9-F1
#
_entry.id   AF-A0A366ZHF9-F1
#
_cell.length_a   1.000
_cell.length_b   1.000
_cell.length_c   1.000
_cell.angle_alpha   90.00
_cell.angle_beta   90.00
_cell.angle_gamma   90.00
#
_symmetry.space_group_name_H-M   'P 1'
#
loop_
_entity.id
_entity.type
_entity.pdbx_description
1 polymer ?
#
loop_
_entity_poly.entity_id
_entity_poly.type
_entity_poly.pdbx_seq_one_letter_code
_entity_poly.pdbx_strand_id
1 'polypeptide(L)'
;MTAAPGAGGRAAVRTLLRVRAREGCEAQFEAAWRTAAAEISRVPGNLRQELMRDEGDPRWFAVVSDWTDRASVDAFGRSAARERLDEALRDLREDASRSTFTVLATVEAERSRPVRIDFSTSVKPGEQEAFERAYTTVAQRIGDARGYVREELLRDAGGLRYHIFAEWESEDDFVQWVEDPSHMAAGAPLARWHSVEFRREVLEIRQRPDADADFPPLPSPGGDVEVERVRIDTAVAVEPWEADAFELAYAAAAQLARSVPGHAREELLREPDGRRYHVVAEWDSEQRFTDWAAEPANWAAGPLGRWLARGEDRRVFALRARPVPPSAAAGAGAGTLPGPAHQPAAVVPEGVPVTPEPDLEAVAGQPVSVPEEELVEPAAVIEPVPVGTVPSATVQEFVEKPDDGHRPAVPVPSSPADVSVRPGRAPDVLVVGAGPAGMTHAIELARRGVAVRVVDKRPQMSTQADKAIGIHCRTMEIWEEQGIVKEAMDAGIWLYGQTVFVNGRQTHQVDWAGLDELPYAHLGLPQYETERLLLGRLTSLGVDVERGVELVGFSQDDDGVTAQLRSASGEVETTRAQYLVGCDGAHSVVRSGLGLSFEGGLSMFPQLFMLGDVDVDWDLPAGHLVRFVRIEDDGAFTGMLVCVPLKGRNRYRVATLAPEELQRSIGSGVVSAGFWKEYQPPTLADIQAAIDDLGPPGTTASNLRWSSIFRIKHGIVDAYRRGRVFVAGDAAHLHPPAGGQGMNTGIQDAWNLGWKLALAVRGLAAPGLLDSYEAERRPAGKMIVDRAVAIAFTDEMDMEDEKAQFLLEMQMTMNYAGSPLVGEAADGEAFPGGPEPGHRAPDVHGLRRFGVAHGLRLFDLTRGPRATLLFSADAGVGEEELLDLEKLAGTVRERARGEVDVYLVASPSLSLPLLVDLPVVRDVDGGFRAAYGLTGARTAAYLVRPDGHVGFRSRPVSETELCDHLAGVYAS
;
A
#
# COMPACT_ATOMS: atom_id res chain seq x y z
N MET A 1 51.55 15.07 -10.73
CA MET A 1 51.68 16.54 -10.79
C MET A 1 51.33 17.00 -12.20
N THR A 2 50.16 17.62 -12.40
CA THR A 2 49.91 19.01 -12.86
C THR A 2 48.45 19.15 -13.28
N ALA A 3 47.89 20.33 -13.03
CA ALA A 3 46.48 20.67 -12.79
C ALA A 3 45.54 20.79 -14.03
N ALA A 4 44.25 20.92 -13.72
CA ALA A 4 43.04 21.01 -14.55
C ALA A 4 42.87 22.29 -15.40
N PRO A 5 41.87 22.27 -16.30
CA PRO A 5 40.86 23.33 -16.39
C PRO A 5 39.43 22.75 -16.64
N GLY A 6 38.31 23.20 -16.08
CA GLY A 6 37.98 24.22 -15.10
C GLY A 6 36.54 23.98 -14.63
N ALA A 7 36.27 24.20 -13.35
CA ALA A 7 35.00 23.96 -12.67
C ALA A 7 33.86 24.86 -13.19
N GLY A 8 32.70 24.27 -13.48
CA GLY A 8 31.42 24.88 -13.12
C GLY A 8 31.01 24.20 -11.82
N GLY A 9 31.04 24.94 -10.71
CA GLY A 9 30.94 24.39 -9.36
C GLY A 9 29.63 23.66 -9.13
N ARG A 10 29.66 22.32 -9.13
CA ARG A 10 28.60 21.53 -8.49
C ARG A 10 28.59 21.89 -7.01
N ALA A 11 27.45 22.32 -6.50
CA ALA A 11 27.25 22.48 -5.06
C ALA A 11 27.49 21.13 -4.39
N ALA A 12 28.45 21.04 -3.46
CA ALA A 12 28.69 19.78 -2.77
C ALA A 12 27.62 19.52 -1.70
N VAL A 13 26.93 20.56 -1.21
CA VAL A 13 25.99 20.45 -0.10
C VAL A 13 24.77 21.35 -0.32
N ARG A 14 23.57 20.78 -0.23
CA ARG A 14 22.29 21.51 -0.29
C ARG A 14 21.60 21.46 1.07
N THR A 15 21.08 22.57 1.56
CA THR A 15 20.24 22.59 2.77
C THR A 15 18.81 22.93 2.40
N LEU A 16 17.85 22.18 2.95
CA LEU A 16 16.42 22.47 2.85
C LEU A 16 15.93 22.86 4.23
N LEU A 17 15.35 24.05 4.37
CA LEU A 17 14.72 24.51 5.60
C LEU A 17 13.23 24.64 5.33
N ARG A 18 12.44 23.74 5.93
CA ARG A 18 10.98 23.81 5.93
C ARG A 18 10.53 24.66 7.10
N VAL A 19 9.64 25.61 6.87
CA VAL A 19 9.16 26.53 7.90
C VAL A 19 7.66 26.71 7.73
N ARG A 20 6.92 26.57 8.83
CA ARG A 20 5.52 27.00 8.87
C ARG A 20 5.46 28.42 9.40
N ALA A 21 4.96 29.34 8.58
CA ALA A 21 4.65 30.69 9.01
C ALA A 21 3.48 30.69 9.99
N ARG A 22 3.53 31.60 10.96
CA ARG A 22 2.40 31.90 11.83
C ARG A 22 1.23 32.41 11.00
N GLU A 23 0.02 32.08 11.41
CA GLU A 23 -1.20 32.50 10.73
C GLU A 23 -1.22 34.02 10.47
N GLY A 24 -1.39 34.43 9.21
CA GLY A 24 -1.43 35.84 8.81
C GLY A 24 -0.05 36.51 8.64
N CYS A 25 1.05 35.80 8.89
CA CYS A 25 2.42 36.30 8.74
C CYS A 25 3.10 35.87 7.43
N GLU A 26 2.40 35.23 6.49
CA GLU A 26 2.97 34.59 5.30
C GLU A 26 3.69 35.59 4.39
N ALA A 27 3.06 36.74 4.12
CA ALA A 27 3.66 37.80 3.30
C ALA A 27 4.85 38.47 4.01
N GLN A 28 4.80 38.60 5.34
CA GLN A 28 5.89 39.13 6.15
C GLN A 28 7.07 38.15 6.19
N PHE A 29 6.78 36.85 6.25
CA PHE A 29 7.77 35.77 6.19
C PHE A 29 8.50 35.77 4.84
N GLU A 30 7.78 35.86 3.71
CA GLU A 30 8.40 35.96 2.38
C GLU A 30 9.30 37.21 2.25
N ALA A 31 8.85 38.36 2.76
CA ALA A 31 9.62 39.61 2.72
C ALA A 31 10.88 39.55 3.61
N ALA A 32 10.75 39.01 4.82
CA ALA A 32 11.86 38.80 5.75
C ALA A 32 12.88 37.81 5.18
N TRP A 33 12.41 36.72 4.57
CA TRP A 33 13.28 35.76 3.89
C TRP A 33 14.01 36.38 2.70
N ARG A 34 13.35 37.15 1.82
CA ARG A 34 14.02 37.78 0.66
C ARG A 34 15.16 38.70 1.11
N THR A 35 14.95 39.43 2.19
CA THR A 35 15.98 40.31 2.78
C THR A 35 17.15 39.49 3.30
N ALA A 36 16.88 38.38 4.00
CA ALA A 36 17.91 37.51 4.52
C ALA A 36 18.64 36.70 3.43
N ALA A 37 17.94 36.26 2.38
CA ALA A 37 18.51 35.52 1.24
C ALA A 37 19.58 36.33 0.51
N ALA A 38 19.42 37.66 0.40
CA ALA A 38 20.42 38.57 -0.17
C ALA A 38 21.68 38.72 0.71
N GLU A 39 21.57 38.51 2.02
CA GLU A 39 22.75 38.44 2.91
C GLU A 39 23.41 37.06 2.84
N ILE A 40 22.61 35.99 2.78
CA ILE A 40 23.08 34.61 2.71
C ILE A 40 23.83 34.34 1.40
N SER A 41 23.36 34.91 0.28
CA SER A 41 24.05 34.81 -1.01
C SER A 41 25.43 35.48 -1.02
N ARG A 42 25.73 36.35 -0.04
CA ARG A 42 27.05 36.98 0.14
C ARG A 42 27.96 36.18 1.08
N VAL A 43 27.44 35.13 1.71
CA VAL A 43 28.24 34.25 2.59
C VAL A 43 29.20 33.44 1.72
N PRO A 44 30.51 33.43 2.03
CA PRO A 44 31.48 32.64 1.27
C PRO A 44 31.07 31.17 1.19
N GLY A 45 31.03 30.64 -0.03
CA GLY A 45 30.62 29.27 -0.30
C GLY A 45 29.12 29.07 -0.47
N ASN A 46 28.27 30.12 -0.41
CA ASN A 46 26.88 30.04 -0.84
C ASN A 46 26.79 30.15 -2.38
N LEU A 47 26.02 29.26 -3.01
CA LEU A 47 25.90 29.13 -4.45
C LEU A 47 24.49 29.47 -4.97
N ARG A 48 23.44 29.21 -4.18
CA ARG A 48 22.05 29.47 -4.54
C ARG A 48 21.19 29.64 -3.30
N GLN A 49 20.14 30.46 -3.39
CA GLN A 49 19.04 30.58 -2.44
C GLN A 49 17.71 30.53 -3.18
N GLU A 50 16.74 29.78 -2.68
CA GLU A 50 15.41 29.67 -3.27
C GLU A 50 14.35 29.48 -2.18
N LEU A 51 13.17 30.07 -2.36
CA LEU A 51 12.03 29.95 -1.47
C LEU A 51 10.85 29.42 -2.26
N MET A 52 10.25 28.35 -1.76
CA MET A 52 9.10 27.68 -2.32
C MET A 52 7.96 27.72 -1.29
N ARG A 53 6.72 27.69 -1.75
CA ARG A 53 5.52 27.72 -0.90
C ARG A 53 4.66 26.49 -1.19
N ASP A 54 4.13 25.88 -0.13
CA ASP A 54 3.28 24.71 -0.22
C ASP A 54 1.87 25.10 -0.72
N GLU A 55 1.29 24.27 -1.59
CA GLU A 55 -0.04 24.53 -2.17
C GLU A 55 -1.20 23.99 -1.34
N GLY A 56 -0.97 22.93 -0.57
CA GLY A 56 -1.98 22.33 0.30
C GLY A 56 -2.15 23.08 1.61
N ASP A 57 -1.09 23.75 2.08
CA ASP A 57 -1.15 24.68 3.20
C ASP A 57 -0.26 25.90 2.92
N PRO A 58 -0.83 27.06 2.56
CA PRO A 58 -0.08 28.26 2.17
C PRO A 58 0.73 28.88 3.32
N ARG A 59 0.68 28.32 4.53
CA ARG A 59 1.56 28.68 5.66
C ARG A 59 2.89 27.92 5.62
N TRP A 60 3.03 26.87 4.83
CA TRP A 60 4.29 26.13 4.72
C TRP A 60 5.18 26.67 3.61
N PHE A 61 6.45 26.85 3.96
CA PHE A 61 7.51 27.34 3.10
C PHE A 61 8.70 26.38 3.11
N ALA A 62 9.41 26.29 2.00
CA ALA A 62 10.64 25.52 1.87
C ALA A 62 11.75 26.39 1.28
N VAL A 63 12.82 26.56 2.04
CA VAL A 63 14.01 27.33 1.66
C VAL A 63 15.10 26.37 1.23
N VAL A 64 15.58 26.49 0.00
CA VAL A 64 16.71 25.74 -0.52
C VAL A 64 17.94 26.63 -0.54
N SER A 65 19.05 26.10 -0.06
CA SER A 65 20.35 26.77 -0.12
C SER A 65 21.42 25.82 -0.63
N ASP A 66 22.12 26.22 -1.68
CA ASP A 66 23.25 25.44 -2.21
C ASP A 66 24.57 26.01 -1.73
N TRP A 67 25.51 25.13 -1.42
CA TRP A 67 26.79 25.49 -0.85
C TRP A 67 27.93 24.73 -1.51
N THR A 68 29.11 25.35 -1.58
CA THR A 68 30.32 24.77 -2.16
C THR A 68 30.78 23.54 -1.40
N ASP A 69 30.60 23.50 -0.09
CA ASP A 69 31.04 22.43 0.81
C ASP A 69 30.37 22.52 2.19
N ARG A 70 30.55 21.47 2.99
CA ARG A 70 29.98 21.39 4.35
C ARG A 70 30.60 22.42 5.30
N ALA A 71 31.87 22.75 5.12
CA ALA A 71 32.54 23.75 5.96
C ALA A 71 31.91 25.14 5.78
N SER A 72 31.43 25.46 4.58
CA SER A 72 30.70 26.68 4.26
C SER A 72 29.30 26.71 4.89
N VAL A 73 28.61 25.58 4.93
CA VAL A 73 27.33 25.43 5.67
C VAL A 73 27.55 25.62 7.18
N ASP A 74 28.60 25.02 7.73
CA ASP A 74 28.90 25.10 9.16
C ASP A 74 29.41 26.51 9.54
N ALA A 75 30.15 27.18 8.64
CA ALA A 75 30.56 28.57 8.79
C ALA A 75 29.36 29.51 8.75
N PHE A 76 28.41 29.29 7.83
CA PHE A 76 27.13 29.99 7.83
C PHE A 76 26.39 29.78 9.15
N GLY A 77 26.31 28.53 9.62
CA GLY A 77 25.67 28.18 10.89
C GLY A 77 26.22 28.91 12.12
N ARG A 78 27.47 29.40 12.06
CA ARG A 78 28.14 30.21 13.10
C ARG A 78 28.25 31.70 12.77
N SER A 79 27.64 32.14 11.67
CA SER A 79 27.77 33.51 11.18
C SER A 79 26.69 34.43 11.75
N ALA A 80 27.01 35.72 11.88
CA ALA A 80 26.03 36.74 12.24
C ALA A 80 24.88 36.86 11.22
N ALA A 81 25.05 36.40 9.98
CA ALA A 81 23.99 36.33 8.98
C ALA A 81 22.94 35.25 9.32
N ARG A 82 23.36 34.12 9.91
CA ARG A 82 22.45 33.07 10.39
C ARG A 82 21.66 33.53 11.61
N GLU A 83 22.29 34.25 12.53
CA GLU A 83 21.65 34.82 13.72
C GLU A 83 20.59 35.86 13.33
N ARG A 84 20.91 36.77 12.38
CA ARG A 84 19.95 37.73 11.83
C ARG A 84 18.80 37.06 11.08
N LEU A 85 19.06 36.00 10.32
CA LEU A 85 18.01 35.19 9.67
C LEU A 85 17.09 34.54 10.72
N ASP A 86 17.65 33.96 11.78
CA ASP A 86 16.85 33.37 12.84
C ASP A 86 16.03 34.42 13.57
N GLU A 87 16.60 35.58 13.87
CA GLU A 87 15.90 36.70 14.53
C GLU A 87 14.77 37.25 13.65
N ALA A 88 15.03 37.49 12.37
CA ALA A 88 14.04 38.01 11.42
C ALA A 88 12.86 37.05 11.17
N LEU A 89 13.09 35.73 11.29
CA LEU A 89 12.06 34.71 11.08
C LEU A 89 11.46 34.15 12.38
N ARG A 90 12.01 34.49 13.56
CA ARG A 90 11.65 33.89 14.87
C ARG A 90 10.17 34.08 15.21
N ASP A 91 9.68 35.31 15.06
CA ASP A 91 8.32 35.68 15.46
C ASP A 91 7.29 35.43 14.35
N LEU A 92 7.78 35.17 13.12
CA LEU A 92 6.98 34.91 11.93
C LEU A 92 6.75 33.41 11.69
N ARG A 93 7.39 32.52 12.45
CA ARG A 93 7.29 31.06 12.30
C ARG A 93 6.69 30.36 13.52
N GLU A 94 5.94 29.31 13.27
CA GLU A 94 5.40 28.39 14.29
C GLU A 94 6.25 27.14 14.44
N ASP A 95 6.80 26.65 13.34
CA ASP A 95 7.60 25.44 13.28
C ASP A 95 8.67 25.55 12.19
N ALA A 96 9.82 24.91 12.37
CA ALA A 96 10.87 24.86 11.37
C ALA A 96 11.73 23.59 11.49
N SER A 97 11.92 22.88 10.38
CA SER A 97 12.81 21.72 10.28
C SER A 97 13.84 21.93 9.18
N ARG A 98 15.11 21.55 9.43
CA ARG A 98 16.22 21.73 8.49
C ARG A 98 16.87 20.39 8.16
N SER A 99 16.96 20.10 6.86
CA SER A 99 17.69 18.97 6.31
C SER A 99 18.91 19.46 5.53
N THR A 100 19.95 18.63 5.44
CA THR A 100 21.15 18.91 4.65
C THR A 100 21.52 17.67 3.86
N PHE A 101 21.81 17.84 2.59
CA PHE A 101 22.01 16.78 1.62
C PHE A 101 23.34 16.97 0.90
N THR A 102 23.92 15.85 0.45
CA THR A 102 25.00 15.87 -0.54
C THR A 102 24.37 15.78 -1.92
N VAL A 103 24.70 16.69 -2.84
CA VAL A 103 24.23 16.60 -4.23
C VAL A 103 25.17 15.66 -4.97
N LEU A 104 24.67 14.50 -5.37
CA LEU A 104 25.48 13.48 -6.05
C LEU A 104 25.44 13.66 -7.57
N ALA A 105 24.27 14.00 -8.09
CA ALA A 105 24.09 14.25 -9.51
C ALA A 105 23.02 15.31 -9.79
N THR A 106 23.20 16.02 -10.91
CA THR A 106 22.23 16.95 -11.48
C THR A 106 22.22 16.72 -12.98
N VAL A 107 21.01 16.67 -13.53
CA VAL A 107 20.68 16.19 -14.86
C VAL A 107 19.73 17.21 -15.48
N GLU A 108 20.13 17.92 -16.55
CA GLU A 108 19.29 18.95 -17.21
C GLU A 108 18.83 18.49 -18.60
N ALA A 109 17.66 18.95 -19.06
CA ALA A 109 17.17 18.65 -20.41
C ALA A 109 18.15 19.14 -21.50
N GLU A 110 18.35 18.34 -22.55
CA GLU A 110 19.26 18.70 -23.66
C GLU A 110 18.61 19.76 -24.58
N ARG A 111 19.29 20.90 -24.75
CA ARG A 111 19.06 21.77 -25.92
C ARG A 111 19.74 21.09 -27.11
N SER A 112 19.02 20.78 -28.19
CA SER A 112 19.56 20.00 -29.32
C SER A 112 20.78 20.63 -30.00
N ARG A 113 21.78 19.82 -30.28
CA ARG A 113 23.02 20.13 -31.00
C ARG A 113 23.50 18.87 -31.78
N PRO A 114 24.47 19.05 -32.71
CA PRO A 114 24.85 18.03 -33.70
C PRO A 114 25.47 16.77 -33.10
N VAL A 115 25.18 15.62 -33.69
CA VAL A 115 25.68 14.29 -33.31
C VAL A 115 26.73 13.79 -34.30
N ARG A 116 27.69 12.96 -33.85
CA ARG A 116 28.78 12.43 -34.68
C ARG A 116 28.80 10.92 -34.61
N ILE A 117 28.46 10.25 -35.71
CA ILE A 117 28.31 8.81 -35.85
C ILE A 117 29.59 8.20 -36.43
N ASP A 118 30.11 7.13 -35.83
CA ASP A 118 31.29 6.40 -36.32
C ASP A 118 30.90 5.02 -36.88
N PHE A 119 31.37 4.69 -38.08
CA PHE A 119 31.21 3.38 -38.72
C PHE A 119 32.55 2.70 -38.93
N SER A 120 32.78 1.56 -38.28
CA SER A 120 34.03 0.81 -38.47
C SER A 120 33.85 -0.47 -39.28
N THR A 121 34.80 -0.78 -40.17
CA THR A 121 34.82 -2.05 -40.92
C THR A 121 36.23 -2.58 -41.16
N SER A 122 36.38 -3.90 -41.30
CA SER A 122 37.65 -4.56 -41.55
C SER A 122 37.74 -5.02 -43.01
N VAL A 123 38.63 -4.39 -43.79
CA VAL A 123 38.84 -4.64 -45.21
C VAL A 123 39.99 -5.63 -45.39
N LYS A 124 39.79 -6.68 -46.19
CA LYS A 124 40.79 -7.73 -46.40
C LYS A 124 42.05 -7.20 -47.12
N PRO A 125 43.23 -7.79 -46.86
CA PRO A 125 44.44 -7.43 -47.59
C PRO A 125 44.27 -7.61 -49.10
N GLY A 126 44.56 -6.57 -49.89
CA GLY A 126 44.43 -6.54 -51.35
C GLY A 126 43.17 -5.84 -51.88
N GLU A 127 42.20 -5.52 -51.00
CA GLU A 127 40.93 -4.88 -51.39
C GLU A 127 40.82 -3.40 -51.00
N GLN A 128 41.83 -2.85 -50.31
CA GLN A 128 41.79 -1.52 -49.70
C GLN A 128 41.56 -0.39 -50.71
N GLU A 129 42.28 -0.39 -51.84
CA GLU A 129 42.06 0.63 -52.87
C GLU A 129 40.66 0.57 -53.49
N ALA A 130 40.08 -0.64 -53.58
CA ALA A 130 38.73 -0.79 -54.09
C ALA A 130 37.69 -0.29 -53.08
N PHE A 131 37.93 -0.48 -51.78
CA PHE A 131 37.11 0.06 -50.69
C PHE A 131 37.16 1.58 -50.62
N GLU A 132 38.34 2.20 -50.68
CA GLU A 132 38.50 3.66 -50.63
C GLU A 132 37.83 4.37 -51.82
N ARG A 133 37.87 3.75 -53.02
CA ARG A 133 37.13 4.24 -54.20
C ARG A 133 35.61 4.13 -54.05
N ALA A 134 35.14 3.03 -53.45
CA ALA A 134 33.72 2.83 -53.17
C ALA A 134 33.20 3.82 -52.13
N TYR A 135 33.96 4.05 -51.06
CA TYR A 135 33.67 5.06 -50.03
C TYR A 135 33.51 6.46 -50.64
N THR A 136 34.47 6.88 -51.47
CA THR A 136 34.42 8.20 -52.12
C THR A 136 33.14 8.38 -52.96
N THR A 137 32.68 7.31 -53.61
CA THR A 137 31.44 7.34 -54.40
C THR A 137 30.20 7.45 -53.52
N VAL A 138 30.21 6.83 -52.33
CA VAL A 138 29.10 6.89 -51.37
C VAL A 138 29.04 8.25 -50.67
N ALA A 139 30.18 8.77 -50.19
CA ALA A 139 30.26 10.09 -49.56
C ALA A 139 29.68 11.21 -50.45
N GLN A 140 29.95 11.14 -51.76
CA GLN A 140 29.39 12.09 -52.73
C GLN A 140 27.87 11.98 -52.91
N ARG A 141 27.28 10.80 -52.68
CA ARG A 141 25.83 10.58 -52.80
C ARG A 141 25.08 10.97 -51.52
N ILE A 142 25.73 10.88 -50.38
CA ILE A 142 25.15 11.18 -49.06
C ILE A 142 25.20 12.68 -48.75
N GLY A 143 26.15 13.41 -49.33
CA GLY A 143 26.35 14.84 -49.09
C GLY A 143 25.11 15.74 -49.24
N ASP A 144 24.09 15.31 -49.99
CA ASP A 144 22.85 16.06 -50.21
C ASP A 144 21.69 15.62 -49.28
N ALA A 145 21.93 14.71 -48.32
CA ALA A 145 20.92 14.22 -47.40
C ALA A 145 20.53 15.26 -46.33
N ARG A 146 19.24 15.27 -45.97
CA ARG A 146 18.70 16.20 -44.97
C ARG A 146 19.32 15.92 -43.59
N GLY A 147 19.86 16.96 -42.96
CA GLY A 147 20.50 16.88 -41.64
C GLY A 147 21.93 16.32 -41.67
N TYR A 148 22.49 15.98 -42.84
CA TYR A 148 23.88 15.57 -42.98
C TYR A 148 24.81 16.78 -42.95
N VAL A 149 25.89 16.71 -42.16
CA VAL A 149 26.85 17.82 -42.01
C VAL A 149 28.15 17.55 -42.78
N ARG A 150 28.82 16.41 -42.52
CA ARG A 150 30.08 15.98 -43.18
C ARG A 150 30.51 14.60 -42.74
N GLU A 151 31.46 13.95 -43.42
CA GLU A 151 32.10 12.73 -42.89
C GLU A 151 33.61 12.61 -43.19
N GLU A 152 34.32 11.81 -42.39
CA GLU A 152 35.77 11.61 -42.45
C GLU A 152 36.14 10.11 -42.41
N LEU A 153 36.93 9.60 -43.36
CA LEU A 153 37.43 8.22 -43.36
C LEU A 153 38.83 8.13 -42.73
N LEU A 154 38.97 7.30 -41.70
CA LEU A 154 40.18 7.05 -40.93
C LEU A 154 40.56 5.56 -41.03
N ARG A 155 41.84 5.24 -40.83
CA ARG A 155 42.35 3.85 -40.83
C ARG A 155 43.31 3.64 -39.67
N ASP A 156 43.17 2.52 -38.96
CA ASP A 156 44.02 2.20 -37.81
C ASP A 156 45.46 1.86 -38.22
N ALA A 157 46.42 2.23 -37.37
CA ALA A 157 47.87 2.09 -37.58
C ALA A 157 48.43 0.64 -37.57
N GLY A 158 47.55 -0.36 -37.77
CA GLY A 158 47.87 -1.79 -37.87
C GLY A 158 47.25 -2.49 -39.09
N GLY A 159 46.52 -1.76 -39.95
CA GLY A 159 46.52 -2.04 -41.38
C GLY A 159 45.34 -2.76 -42.02
N LEU A 160 44.19 -2.97 -41.38
CA LEU A 160 43.00 -3.52 -42.09
C LEU A 160 41.65 -2.97 -41.64
N ARG A 161 41.60 -2.15 -40.59
CA ARG A 161 40.35 -1.55 -40.09
C ARG A 161 40.25 -0.08 -40.49
N TYR A 162 39.10 0.28 -41.03
CA TYR A 162 38.71 1.63 -41.45
C TYR A 162 37.55 2.11 -40.58
N HIS A 163 37.48 3.41 -40.32
CA HIS A 163 36.43 4.09 -39.54
C HIS A 163 35.89 5.28 -40.34
N ILE A 164 34.59 5.48 -40.39
CA ILE A 164 33.93 6.61 -41.08
C ILE A 164 33.19 7.42 -40.03
N PHE A 165 33.66 8.63 -39.76
CA PHE A 165 33.04 9.55 -38.81
C PHE A 165 32.14 10.53 -39.53
N ALA A 166 30.82 10.34 -39.48
CA ALA A 166 29.81 11.21 -40.08
C ALA A 166 29.13 12.10 -39.02
N GLU A 167 29.15 13.42 -39.22
CA GLU A 167 28.43 14.40 -38.41
C GLU A 167 27.05 14.70 -39.00
N TRP A 168 26.05 14.78 -38.12
CA TRP A 168 24.64 15.04 -38.43
C TRP A 168 24.07 16.11 -37.49
N GLU A 169 23.10 16.89 -37.94
CA GLU A 169 22.49 17.98 -37.16
C GLU A 169 21.69 17.48 -35.95
N SER A 170 21.13 16.27 -36.05
CA SER A 170 20.52 15.54 -34.93
C SER A 170 20.55 14.03 -35.19
N GLU A 171 20.34 13.24 -34.15
CA GLU A 171 20.30 11.78 -34.25
C GLU A 171 19.06 11.27 -34.99
N ASP A 172 17.95 11.98 -34.85
CA ASP A 172 16.70 11.68 -35.56
C ASP A 172 16.84 11.89 -37.07
N ASP A 173 17.58 12.92 -37.51
CA ASP A 173 17.87 13.12 -38.93
C ASP A 173 18.69 11.95 -39.50
N PHE A 174 19.65 11.43 -38.73
CA PHE A 174 20.41 10.24 -39.12
C PHE A 174 19.54 8.98 -39.19
N VAL A 175 18.70 8.73 -38.18
CA VAL A 175 17.80 7.56 -38.13
C VAL A 175 16.79 7.60 -39.28
N GLN A 176 16.17 8.76 -39.54
CA GLN A 176 15.26 8.94 -40.67
C GLN A 176 15.94 8.68 -42.02
N TRP A 177 17.20 9.11 -42.17
CA TRP A 177 17.97 8.80 -43.37
C TRP A 177 18.26 7.30 -43.53
N VAL A 178 18.61 6.59 -42.46
CA VAL A 178 18.85 5.13 -42.49
C VAL A 178 17.57 4.35 -42.85
N GLU A 179 16.42 4.82 -42.38
CA GLU A 179 15.10 4.21 -42.61
C GLU A 179 14.50 4.55 -43.98
N ASP A 180 15.01 5.55 -44.70
CA ASP A 180 14.58 5.86 -46.06
C ASP A 180 15.01 4.75 -47.04
N PRO A 181 14.08 4.11 -47.78
CA PRO A 181 14.41 3.03 -48.71
C PRO A 181 15.44 3.39 -49.80
N SER A 182 15.58 4.68 -50.13
CA SER A 182 16.56 5.19 -51.09
C SER A 182 18.01 5.14 -50.59
N HIS A 183 18.21 5.07 -49.26
CA HIS A 183 19.52 4.88 -48.61
C HIS A 183 20.24 3.63 -49.11
N MET A 184 19.52 2.52 -49.29
CA MET A 184 20.09 1.26 -49.78
C MET A 184 20.73 1.40 -51.15
N ALA A 185 20.21 2.28 -52.02
CA ALA A 185 20.78 2.56 -53.33
C ALA A 185 22.00 3.50 -53.25
N ALA A 186 22.01 4.44 -52.29
CA ALA A 186 23.12 5.34 -52.04
C ALA A 186 24.36 4.60 -51.46
N GLY A 187 24.14 3.70 -50.48
CA GLY A 187 25.18 2.91 -49.82
C GLY A 187 25.61 1.61 -50.54
N ALA A 188 24.91 1.21 -51.60
CA ALA A 188 25.16 -0.04 -52.34
C ALA A 188 26.63 -0.30 -52.74
N PRO A 189 27.45 0.69 -53.15
CA PRO A 189 28.86 0.44 -53.47
C PRO A 189 29.71 -0.04 -52.30
N LEU A 190 29.37 0.31 -51.05
CA LEU A 190 30.08 -0.14 -49.84
C LEU A 190 29.54 -1.45 -49.28
N ALA A 191 28.30 -1.83 -49.60
CA ALA A 191 27.56 -2.96 -49.03
C ALA A 191 28.36 -4.26 -48.90
N ARG A 192 29.26 -4.56 -49.85
CA ARG A 192 30.09 -5.78 -49.84
C ARG A 192 31.11 -5.86 -48.69
N TRP A 193 31.38 -4.77 -47.98
CA TRP A 193 32.26 -4.72 -46.81
C TRP A 193 31.54 -4.37 -45.51
N HIS A 194 30.20 -4.31 -45.49
CA HIS A 194 29.47 -4.18 -44.23
C HIS A 194 29.42 -5.55 -43.54
N SER A 195 30.25 -5.75 -42.51
CA SER A 195 30.07 -6.81 -41.52
C SER A 195 29.35 -6.25 -40.30
N VAL A 196 28.36 -6.98 -39.78
CA VAL A 196 27.46 -6.56 -38.70
C VAL A 196 28.21 -6.38 -37.37
N GLU A 197 28.80 -5.21 -37.16
CA GLU A 197 29.11 -4.63 -35.86
C GLU A 197 28.81 -3.12 -35.95
N PHE A 198 27.60 -2.75 -35.54
CA PHE A 198 27.16 -1.36 -35.44
C PHE A 198 27.48 -0.85 -34.03
N ARG A 199 28.24 0.24 -33.88
CA ARG A 199 28.48 0.89 -32.60
C ARG A 199 28.18 2.38 -32.74
N ARG A 200 27.25 2.90 -31.93
CA ARG A 200 26.68 4.26 -31.99
C ARG A 200 27.21 5.06 -30.79
N GLU A 201 27.86 6.20 -31.02
CA GLU A 201 28.25 7.17 -29.98
C GLU A 201 27.81 8.57 -30.39
N VAL A 202 27.34 9.39 -29.44
CA VAL A 202 26.87 10.77 -29.66
C VAL A 202 27.54 11.68 -28.62
N LEU A 203 28.02 12.86 -29.04
CA LEU A 203 28.77 13.82 -28.19
C LEU A 203 28.30 15.27 -28.41
N GLU A 204 28.27 16.10 -27.35
CA GLU A 204 27.67 17.44 -27.42
C GLU A 204 28.16 18.50 -26.37
N ILE A 205 28.51 19.76 -26.74
CA ILE A 205 28.97 20.85 -25.81
C ILE A 205 28.50 22.28 -26.20
N ARG A 206 27.86 23.08 -25.29
CA ARG A 206 27.60 24.57 -25.39
C ARG A 206 27.43 25.26 -23.98
N GLN A 207 28.34 26.20 -23.65
CA GLN A 207 28.50 27.28 -22.59
C GLN A 207 27.70 27.46 -21.24
N ARG A 208 28.35 28.21 -20.28
CA ARG A 208 28.19 28.41 -18.80
C ARG A 208 27.78 29.85 -18.34
N PRO A 209 27.19 30.07 -17.13
CA PRO A 209 26.89 31.40 -16.61
C PRO A 209 27.93 31.92 -15.57
N ASP A 210 28.57 33.05 -15.93
CA ASP A 210 29.05 34.15 -15.09
C ASP A 210 29.09 35.37 -16.01
N ALA A 211 28.27 36.41 -15.74
CA ALA A 211 28.51 37.84 -16.03
C ALA A 211 27.21 38.66 -15.91
N ASP A 212 27.20 39.53 -14.90
CA ASP A 212 26.53 40.83 -14.80
C ASP A 212 25.06 40.94 -14.37
N ALA A 213 24.87 41.92 -13.47
CA ALA A 213 23.78 42.17 -12.54
C ALA A 213 22.67 43.10 -13.09
N ASP A 214 21.47 43.04 -12.49
CA ASP A 214 20.73 44.16 -11.85
C ASP A 214 19.21 43.90 -11.78
N PHE A 215 18.61 44.18 -10.62
CA PHE A 215 17.18 44.03 -10.29
C PHE A 215 16.41 45.37 -10.36
N PRO A 216 15.12 45.38 -10.73
CA PRO A 216 14.16 46.43 -10.36
C PRO A 216 12.95 45.89 -9.50
N PRO A 217 12.16 46.77 -8.84
CA PRO A 217 11.41 46.45 -7.63
C PRO A 217 10.01 45.85 -7.85
N LEU A 218 9.48 45.24 -6.78
CA LEU A 218 8.17 44.60 -6.67
C LEU A 218 7.00 45.61 -6.57
N PRO A 219 5.85 45.33 -7.18
CA PRO A 219 4.55 45.82 -6.72
C PRO A 219 3.79 44.74 -5.92
N SER A 220 3.10 45.17 -4.84
CA SER A 220 2.21 44.36 -3.99
C SER A 220 0.77 44.33 -4.54
N PRO A 221 -0.20 43.66 -3.86
CA PRO A 221 -0.50 42.24 -3.93
C PRO A 221 -1.94 42.00 -4.45
N GLY A 222 -2.13 41.01 -5.33
CA GLY A 222 -3.49 40.56 -5.69
C GLY A 222 -3.57 39.94 -7.07
N GLY A 223 -3.93 38.65 -7.13
CA GLY A 223 -4.26 37.94 -8.36
C GLY A 223 -3.85 36.47 -8.31
N ASP A 224 -4.81 35.58 -8.57
CA ASP A 224 -4.68 34.12 -8.62
C ASP A 224 -3.48 33.67 -9.48
N VAL A 225 -2.79 32.60 -9.05
CA VAL A 225 -1.50 32.16 -9.61
C VAL A 225 -1.67 30.86 -10.40
N GLU A 226 -1.27 30.84 -11.68
CA GLU A 226 -1.08 29.62 -12.47
C GLU A 226 0.30 28.97 -12.18
N VAL A 227 0.34 27.64 -12.12
CA VAL A 227 1.54 26.83 -11.89
C VAL A 227 2.31 26.67 -13.22
N GLU A 228 3.59 27.07 -13.28
CA GLU A 228 4.41 26.99 -14.52
C GLU A 228 5.19 25.67 -14.61
N ARG A 229 5.62 25.12 -13.47
CA ARG A 229 6.29 23.82 -13.36
C ARG A 229 5.94 23.16 -12.03
N VAL A 230 6.23 21.88 -11.89
CA VAL A 230 6.20 21.14 -10.63
C VAL A 230 7.55 20.51 -10.38
N ARG A 231 7.93 20.43 -9.12
CA ARG A 231 9.11 19.75 -8.63
C ARG A 231 8.67 18.58 -7.78
N ILE A 232 9.18 17.41 -8.09
CA ILE A 232 8.71 16.14 -7.56
C ILE A 232 9.90 15.48 -6.89
N ASP A 233 9.84 15.34 -5.58
CA ASP A 233 10.87 14.72 -4.75
C ASP A 233 10.43 13.30 -4.40
N THR A 234 11.15 12.32 -4.94
CA THR A 234 10.92 10.90 -4.68
C THR A 234 12.07 10.38 -3.82
N ALA A 235 11.80 10.14 -2.54
CA ALA A 235 12.77 9.57 -1.62
C ALA A 235 12.78 8.05 -1.72
N VAL A 236 13.97 7.47 -1.90
CA VAL A 236 14.21 6.04 -2.10
C VAL A 236 15.25 5.56 -1.09
N ALA A 237 14.92 4.49 -0.37
CA ALA A 237 15.87 3.82 0.52
C ALA A 237 16.77 2.87 -0.29
N VAL A 238 18.08 2.98 -0.09
CA VAL A 238 19.07 2.21 -0.86
C VAL A 238 20.07 1.64 0.12
N GLU A 239 20.25 0.32 0.06
CA GLU A 239 21.21 -0.35 0.92
C GLU A 239 22.64 0.07 0.57
N PRO A 240 23.55 0.20 1.55
CA PRO A 240 24.89 0.74 1.31
C PRO A 240 25.69 -0.02 0.23
N TRP A 241 25.50 -1.32 0.08
CA TRP A 241 26.17 -2.14 -0.94
C TRP A 241 25.54 -2.05 -2.33
N GLU A 242 24.34 -1.46 -2.44
CA GLU A 242 23.66 -1.19 -3.70
C GLU A 242 23.80 0.26 -4.15
N ALA A 243 24.41 1.13 -3.34
CA ALA A 243 24.59 2.55 -3.60
C ALA A 243 25.12 2.81 -5.03
N ASP A 244 26.23 2.17 -5.40
CA ASP A 244 26.81 2.32 -6.74
C ASP A 244 25.87 1.84 -7.85
N ALA A 245 25.15 0.75 -7.59
CA ALA A 245 24.21 0.20 -8.56
C ALA A 245 22.96 1.08 -8.70
N PHE A 246 22.51 1.72 -7.62
CA PHE A 246 21.39 2.66 -7.60
C PHE A 246 21.75 3.99 -8.24
N GLU A 247 22.91 4.55 -7.93
CA GLU A 247 23.40 5.77 -8.59
C GLU A 247 23.55 5.55 -10.11
N LEU A 248 23.99 4.34 -10.53
CA LEU A 248 24.03 3.93 -11.93
C LEU A 248 22.64 3.80 -12.57
N ALA A 249 21.68 3.24 -11.85
CA ALA A 249 20.31 3.10 -12.32
C ALA A 249 19.54 4.42 -12.37
N TYR A 250 19.79 5.32 -11.41
CA TYR A 250 19.33 6.70 -11.45
C TYR A 250 19.87 7.39 -12.68
N ALA A 251 21.15 7.22 -13.01
CA ALA A 251 21.72 7.82 -14.21
C ALA A 251 21.01 7.34 -15.49
N ALA A 252 20.63 6.05 -15.57
CA ALA A 252 19.86 5.50 -16.69
C ALA A 252 18.40 6.00 -16.73
N ALA A 253 17.72 6.12 -15.58
CA ALA A 253 16.36 6.65 -15.53
C ALA A 253 16.30 8.15 -15.83
N ALA A 254 17.25 8.92 -15.28
CA ALA A 254 17.39 10.35 -15.54
C ALA A 254 17.73 10.62 -17.02
N GLN A 255 18.36 9.67 -17.72
CA GLN A 255 18.58 9.74 -19.16
C GLN A 255 17.30 9.49 -19.98
N LEU A 256 16.44 8.56 -19.55
CA LEU A 256 15.11 8.35 -20.15
C LEU A 256 14.19 9.56 -19.91
N ALA A 257 14.26 10.18 -18.74
CA ALA A 257 13.44 11.34 -18.39
C ALA A 257 13.85 12.60 -19.19
N ARG A 258 15.15 12.80 -19.42
CA ARG A 258 15.70 13.96 -20.16
C ARG A 258 15.18 14.13 -21.59
N SER A 259 14.80 13.05 -22.27
CA SER A 259 14.33 13.08 -23.66
C SER A 259 12.83 13.35 -23.78
N VAL A 260 12.13 13.47 -22.64
CA VAL A 260 10.67 13.57 -22.60
C VAL A 260 10.26 15.04 -22.64
N PRO A 261 9.38 15.45 -23.58
CA PRO A 261 8.86 16.81 -23.62
C PRO A 261 8.21 17.21 -22.29
N GLY A 262 8.66 18.33 -21.72
CA GLY A 262 8.17 18.83 -20.44
C GLY A 262 9.03 18.47 -19.23
N HIS A 263 10.00 17.55 -19.37
CA HIS A 263 11.08 17.38 -18.39
C HIS A 263 12.04 18.56 -18.48
N ALA A 264 12.34 19.19 -17.34
CA ALA A 264 13.22 20.34 -17.28
C ALA A 264 14.56 20.01 -16.61
N ARG A 265 14.52 19.26 -15.50
CA ARG A 265 15.69 19.00 -14.66
C ARG A 265 15.43 17.81 -13.74
N GLU A 266 16.48 17.11 -13.35
CA GLU A 266 16.43 16.06 -12.35
C GLU A 266 17.71 16.05 -11.50
N GLU A 267 17.60 15.66 -10.23
CA GLU A 267 18.69 15.69 -9.27
C GLU A 267 18.68 14.45 -8.39
N LEU A 268 19.86 13.97 -8.05
CA LEU A 268 20.05 12.94 -7.03
C LEU A 268 20.71 13.54 -5.81
N LEU A 269 19.98 13.54 -4.70
CA LEU A 269 20.49 13.98 -3.41
C LEU A 269 20.68 12.75 -2.52
N ARG A 270 21.68 12.79 -1.64
CA ARG A 270 21.88 11.76 -0.62
C ARG A 270 21.84 12.38 0.76
N GLU A 271 21.09 11.74 1.67
CA GLU A 271 21.07 12.12 3.07
C GLU A 271 22.43 11.85 3.72
N PRO A 272 22.79 12.55 4.82
CA PRO A 272 24.10 12.42 5.45
C PRO A 272 24.41 11.02 6.00
N ASP A 273 23.39 10.21 6.25
CA ASP A 273 23.54 8.84 6.74
C ASP A 273 23.89 7.82 5.64
N GLY A 274 23.86 8.25 4.37
CA GLY A 274 24.19 7.44 3.19
C GLY A 274 23.16 6.37 2.81
N ARG A 275 22.03 6.26 3.52
CA ARG A 275 21.05 5.17 3.36
C ARG A 275 19.80 5.58 2.59
N ARG A 276 19.60 6.89 2.39
CA ARG A 276 18.45 7.42 1.65
C ARG A 276 18.89 8.41 0.58
N TYR A 277 18.28 8.24 -0.59
CA TYR A 277 18.49 9.07 -1.76
C TYR A 277 17.19 9.76 -2.15
N HIS A 278 17.29 10.94 -2.75
CA HIS A 278 16.16 11.71 -3.26
C HIS A 278 16.34 11.93 -4.74
N VAL A 279 15.43 11.38 -5.53
CA VAL A 279 15.30 11.58 -6.98
C VAL A 279 14.34 12.75 -7.16
N VAL A 280 14.89 13.93 -7.45
CA VAL A 280 14.11 15.17 -7.52
C VAL A 280 13.99 15.62 -8.97
N ALA A 281 12.80 15.55 -9.56
CA ALA A 281 12.54 15.89 -10.96
C ALA A 281 11.68 17.15 -11.09
N GLU A 282 12.00 18.04 -12.02
CA GLU A 282 11.23 19.21 -12.39
C GLU A 282 10.59 19.00 -13.76
N TRP A 283 9.28 19.19 -13.81
CA TRP A 283 8.43 18.98 -14.97
C TRP A 283 7.52 20.18 -15.17
N ASP A 284 7.01 20.42 -16.37
CA ASP A 284 6.05 21.50 -16.61
C ASP A 284 4.63 21.23 -16.07
N SER A 285 4.27 19.97 -15.79
CA SER A 285 3.08 19.62 -15.00
C SER A 285 3.21 18.29 -14.25
N GLU A 286 2.49 18.17 -13.14
CA GLU A 286 2.43 16.91 -12.35
C GLU A 286 1.78 15.79 -13.18
N GLN A 287 0.77 16.14 -13.97
CA GLN A 287 0.11 15.18 -14.84
C GLN A 287 1.08 14.59 -15.87
N ARG A 288 1.96 15.39 -16.48
CA ARG A 288 2.94 14.88 -17.46
C ARG A 288 3.99 13.97 -16.84
N PHE A 289 4.48 14.31 -15.65
CA PHE A 289 5.32 13.38 -14.92
C PHE A 289 4.56 12.10 -14.56
N THR A 290 3.31 12.21 -14.12
CA THR A 290 2.48 11.07 -13.74
C THR A 290 2.23 10.16 -14.95
N ASP A 291 1.95 10.74 -16.12
CA ASP A 291 1.75 9.99 -17.36
C ASP A 291 3.05 9.32 -17.82
N TRP A 292 4.18 10.03 -17.77
CA TRP A 292 5.49 9.46 -18.07
C TRP A 292 5.87 8.34 -17.10
N ALA A 293 5.60 8.52 -15.80
CA ALA A 293 5.88 7.53 -14.76
C ALA A 293 4.88 6.36 -14.75
N ALA A 294 3.69 6.55 -15.32
CA ALA A 294 2.69 5.49 -15.48
C ALA A 294 3.10 4.48 -16.54
N GLU A 295 3.95 4.85 -17.50
CA GLU A 295 4.57 3.90 -18.42
C GLU A 295 5.53 2.98 -17.64
N PRO A 296 5.26 1.66 -17.56
CA PRO A 296 6.04 0.75 -16.73
C PRO A 296 7.53 0.79 -17.09
N ALA A 297 7.88 0.93 -18.36
CA ALA A 297 9.27 0.96 -18.82
C ALA A 297 10.08 2.16 -18.30
N ASN A 298 9.43 3.25 -17.88
CA ASN A 298 10.08 4.49 -17.46
C ASN A 298 10.25 4.55 -15.94
N TRP A 299 9.38 3.86 -15.19
CA TRP A 299 9.35 3.92 -13.73
C TRP A 299 9.37 2.54 -13.08
N ALA A 300 8.23 1.83 -13.03
CA ALA A 300 8.05 0.61 -12.24
C ALA A 300 8.85 -0.61 -12.74
N ALA A 301 8.98 -0.77 -14.06
CA ALA A 301 9.82 -1.74 -14.75
C ALA A 301 11.05 -1.08 -15.41
N GLY A 302 11.24 0.21 -15.17
CA GLY A 302 12.38 1.00 -15.65
C GLY A 302 13.63 0.81 -14.79
N PRO A 303 14.72 1.56 -15.07
CA PRO A 303 16.01 1.35 -14.42
C PRO A 303 15.96 1.47 -12.89
N LEU A 304 15.16 2.40 -12.38
CA LEU A 304 14.96 2.59 -10.94
C LEU A 304 13.93 1.63 -10.32
N GLY A 305 13.19 0.89 -11.15
CA GLY A 305 12.01 0.12 -10.76
C GLY A 305 12.23 -0.84 -9.59
N ARG A 306 13.39 -1.51 -9.54
CA ARG A 306 13.71 -2.45 -8.44
C ARG A 306 13.91 -1.80 -7.07
N TRP A 307 14.19 -0.49 -7.01
CA TRP A 307 14.28 0.26 -5.76
C TRP A 307 13.00 1.04 -5.47
N LEU A 308 12.34 1.56 -6.50
CA LEU A 308 11.02 2.21 -6.37
C LEU A 308 9.96 1.19 -5.90
N ALA A 309 10.07 -0.08 -6.32
CA ALA A 309 9.24 -1.19 -5.84
C ALA A 309 9.42 -1.54 -4.35
N ARG A 310 10.47 -1.02 -3.70
CA ARG A 310 10.71 -1.18 -2.25
C ARG A 310 10.04 -0.09 -1.41
N GLY A 311 9.34 0.82 -2.09
CA GLY A 311 8.66 1.95 -1.49
C GLY A 311 9.39 3.26 -1.78
N GLU A 312 8.62 4.25 -2.21
CA GLU A 312 9.04 5.64 -2.38
C GLU A 312 8.16 6.56 -1.52
N ASP A 313 8.74 7.63 -0.97
CA ASP A 313 7.98 8.76 -0.44
C ASP A 313 8.06 9.89 -1.48
N ARG A 314 6.97 10.08 -2.23
CA ARG A 314 6.88 11.07 -3.31
C ARG A 314 6.14 12.31 -2.82
N ARG A 315 6.73 13.48 -3.05
CA ARG A 315 6.13 14.78 -2.71
C ARG A 315 6.21 15.72 -3.90
N VAL A 316 5.13 16.46 -4.16
CA VAL A 316 5.02 17.38 -5.29
C VAL A 316 4.98 18.82 -4.76
N PHE A 317 5.74 19.69 -5.40
CA PHE A 317 5.84 21.12 -5.08
C PHE A 317 5.57 21.91 -6.36
N ALA A 318 4.59 22.81 -6.36
CA ALA A 318 4.37 23.69 -7.51
C ALA A 318 5.40 24.83 -7.55
N LEU A 319 6.05 24.98 -8.70
CA LEU A 319 6.89 26.12 -9.06
C LEU A 319 6.01 27.12 -9.81
N ARG A 320 5.57 28.15 -9.09
CA ARG A 320 4.71 29.21 -9.62
C ARG A 320 5.54 30.28 -10.33
N ALA A 321 5.22 30.57 -11.60
CA ALA A 321 5.69 31.78 -12.27
C ALA A 321 4.52 32.61 -12.80
N ARG A 322 4.82 33.88 -13.08
CA ARG A 322 3.90 35.02 -13.25
C ARG A 322 2.74 34.81 -14.26
N PRO A 323 1.63 35.57 -14.12
CA PRO A 323 0.64 35.70 -15.18
C PRO A 323 1.23 36.37 -16.44
N VAL A 324 0.97 35.76 -17.60
CA VAL A 324 1.13 36.38 -18.93
C VAL A 324 -0.13 37.20 -19.23
N PRO A 325 -0.04 38.46 -19.68
CA PRO A 325 -1.20 39.32 -19.90
C PRO A 325 -2.06 38.85 -21.09
N PRO A 326 -3.35 39.23 -21.18
CA PRO A 326 -4.13 38.97 -22.38
C PRO A 326 -3.57 39.80 -23.54
N SER A 327 -3.50 39.17 -24.71
CA SER A 327 -3.06 39.85 -25.93
C SER A 327 -4.02 40.98 -26.29
N ALA A 328 -3.49 42.17 -26.56
CA ALA A 328 -4.11 43.10 -27.49
C ALA A 328 -3.01 43.93 -28.16
N ALA A 329 -2.75 43.62 -29.43
CA ALA A 329 -2.13 44.56 -30.34
C ALA A 329 -3.06 45.76 -30.53
N ALA A 330 -2.56 46.98 -30.34
CA ALA A 330 -2.88 48.17 -31.14
C ALA A 330 -2.21 49.43 -30.58
N GLY A 331 -1.61 50.23 -31.47
CA GLY A 331 -1.72 51.68 -31.38
C GLY A 331 -0.52 52.46 -30.83
N ALA A 332 0.45 52.68 -31.71
CA ALA A 332 1.00 53.99 -32.05
C ALA A 332 1.10 55.11 -30.99
N GLY A 333 2.30 55.69 -30.87
CA GLY A 333 2.47 57.14 -31.03
C GLY A 333 3.31 57.86 -29.98
N ALA A 334 4.49 58.32 -30.42
CA ALA A 334 5.19 59.57 -30.06
C ALA A 334 5.51 59.87 -28.57
N GLY A 335 6.69 60.31 -28.15
CA GLY A 335 7.92 60.73 -28.80
C GLY A 335 8.79 61.52 -27.79
N THR A 336 10.11 61.51 -28.02
CA THR A 336 11.12 62.55 -27.66
C THR A 336 11.60 62.70 -26.19
N LEU A 337 12.80 62.13 -25.91
CA LEU A 337 14.09 62.70 -25.40
C LEU A 337 14.12 63.79 -24.25
N PRO A 338 15.30 64.11 -23.65
CA PRO A 338 16.14 63.31 -22.73
C PRO A 338 16.68 64.13 -21.51
N GLY A 339 17.42 63.50 -20.58
CA GLY A 339 18.57 64.16 -19.91
C GLY A 339 18.51 64.44 -18.39
N PRO A 340 19.68 64.67 -17.74
CA PRO A 340 20.05 63.98 -16.49
C PRO A 340 20.53 64.88 -15.33
N ALA A 341 20.88 64.20 -14.21
CA ALA A 341 21.84 64.57 -13.16
C ALA A 341 21.46 65.62 -12.09
N HIS A 342 21.45 65.21 -10.82
CA HIS A 342 22.51 65.49 -9.83
C HIS A 342 22.05 65.24 -8.37
N GLN A 343 22.91 64.57 -7.61
CA GLN A 343 23.14 64.61 -6.15
C GLN A 343 23.31 66.05 -5.58
N PRO A 344 23.54 66.33 -4.26
CA PRO A 344 23.57 65.45 -3.06
C PRO A 344 22.94 66.03 -1.75
N ALA A 345 22.91 65.17 -0.71
CA ALA A 345 23.29 65.35 0.71
C ALA A 345 22.61 66.37 1.67
N ALA A 346 22.10 65.77 2.76
CA ALA A 346 22.37 66.02 4.18
C ALA A 346 21.84 67.28 4.88
N VAL A 347 21.20 67.08 6.05
CA VAL A 347 21.59 67.59 7.39
C VAL A 347 20.49 67.18 8.40
N VAL A 348 20.90 66.46 9.46
CA VAL A 348 20.22 66.18 10.76
C VAL A 348 20.51 67.40 11.69
N PRO A 349 19.96 67.63 12.91
CA PRO A 349 19.14 66.75 13.75
C PRO A 349 18.12 67.44 14.72
N GLU A 350 17.61 66.61 15.65
CA GLU A 350 17.22 66.89 17.05
C GLU A 350 15.76 67.27 17.40
N GLY A 351 15.21 66.52 18.38
CA GLY A 351 14.09 66.97 19.21
C GLY A 351 13.12 65.89 19.72
N VAL A 352 13.53 65.06 20.67
CA VAL A 352 12.65 64.40 21.69
C VAL A 352 12.26 65.51 22.70
N PRO A 353 11.16 65.51 23.51
CA PRO A 353 10.60 64.32 24.18
C PRO A 353 9.10 64.34 24.63
N VAL A 354 8.71 63.24 25.30
CA VAL A 354 7.70 63.10 26.39
C VAL A 354 6.23 62.79 26.03
N THR A 355 5.80 61.61 26.48
CA THR A 355 4.43 61.12 26.74
C THR A 355 3.82 61.77 28.00
N PRO A 356 2.48 61.83 28.17
CA PRO A 356 1.82 60.77 28.94
C PRO A 356 0.36 60.44 28.51
N GLU A 357 -0.04 59.21 28.85
CA GLU A 357 -1.39 58.64 29.10
C GLU A 357 -2.23 59.43 30.14
N PRO A 358 -3.44 59.02 30.60
CA PRO A 358 -4.49 58.07 30.11
C PRO A 358 -5.95 58.63 30.30
N ASP A 359 -6.94 57.71 30.32
CA ASP A 359 -8.26 57.74 31.01
C ASP A 359 -9.44 58.42 30.28
N LEU A 360 -10.71 57.99 30.35
CA LEU A 360 -11.46 56.88 30.99
C LEU A 360 -12.93 56.99 30.47
N GLU A 361 -13.75 56.01 30.86
CA GLU A 361 -15.22 56.07 31.05
C GLU A 361 -16.20 55.55 29.98
N ALA A 362 -16.66 54.33 30.31
CA ALA A 362 -17.98 53.72 30.19
C ALA A 362 -19.22 54.66 30.18
N VAL A 363 -20.35 54.14 29.65
CA VAL A 363 -21.63 53.93 30.37
C VAL A 363 -22.60 53.11 29.49
N ALA A 364 -23.37 52.26 30.18
CA ALA A 364 -24.31 51.24 29.70
C ALA A 364 -25.72 51.78 29.36
N GLY A 365 -26.55 50.93 28.71
CA GLY A 365 -28.02 51.07 28.72
C GLY A 365 -28.77 50.30 27.62
N GLN A 366 -29.37 49.15 27.98
CA GLN A 366 -30.34 48.33 27.23
C GLN A 366 -31.73 49.04 27.02
N PRO A 367 -32.83 48.35 26.64
CA PRO A 367 -33.20 47.60 25.42
C PRO A 367 -34.58 48.06 24.85
N VAL A 368 -34.99 47.67 23.63
CA VAL A 368 -36.43 47.66 23.24
C VAL A 368 -36.73 46.56 22.20
N SER A 369 -37.89 45.92 22.37
CA SER A 369 -38.45 44.76 21.66
C SER A 369 -39.75 45.12 20.90
N VAL A 370 -39.92 44.50 19.70
CA VAL A 370 -41.13 44.08 18.91
C VAL A 370 -42.26 45.10 18.54
N PRO A 371 -43.12 44.91 17.48
CA PRO A 371 -43.82 43.65 17.06
C PRO A 371 -44.04 43.37 15.54
N GLU A 372 -44.72 42.24 15.28
CA GLU A 372 -45.19 41.57 14.04
C GLU A 372 -46.35 42.26 13.29
N GLU A 373 -46.59 41.92 12.00
CA GLU A 373 -47.89 41.41 11.44
C GLU A 373 -47.91 41.15 9.89
N GLU A 374 -48.19 39.89 9.54
CA GLU A 374 -49.13 39.24 8.57
C GLU A 374 -49.60 39.73 7.16
N LEU A 375 -49.61 38.73 6.25
CA LEU A 375 -50.62 38.23 5.26
C LEU A 375 -50.91 38.93 3.90
N VAL A 376 -50.97 38.12 2.81
CA VAL A 376 -52.15 37.82 1.93
C VAL A 376 -51.73 37.06 0.62
N GLU A 377 -52.44 35.96 0.31
CA GLU A 377 -52.64 35.26 -1.01
C GLU A 377 -54.12 35.51 -1.48
N PRO A 378 -54.67 35.15 -2.70
CA PRO A 378 -54.38 33.99 -3.60
C PRO A 378 -54.69 34.12 -5.14
N ALA A 379 -54.57 32.97 -5.87
CA ALA A 379 -55.47 32.41 -6.95
C ALA A 379 -55.17 32.49 -8.49
N ALA A 380 -54.75 31.33 -9.05
CA ALA A 380 -55.31 30.44 -10.13
C ALA A 380 -55.75 30.88 -11.57
N VAL A 381 -55.49 29.99 -12.58
CA VAL A 381 -56.44 29.33 -13.56
C VAL A 381 -55.94 29.10 -15.04
N ILE A 382 -55.80 27.80 -15.43
CA ILE A 382 -56.23 27.02 -16.66
C ILE A 382 -55.61 27.19 -18.10
N GLU A 383 -54.85 26.16 -18.55
CA GLU A 383 -54.91 25.23 -19.76
C GLU A 383 -55.31 25.67 -21.23
N PRO A 384 -55.24 24.82 -22.32
CA PRO A 384 -54.33 23.70 -22.75
C PRO A 384 -54.05 23.52 -24.32
N VAL A 385 -53.16 22.56 -24.72
CA VAL A 385 -53.20 21.57 -25.87
C VAL A 385 -53.05 22.08 -27.36
N PRO A 386 -52.36 21.37 -28.32
CA PRO A 386 -52.67 19.98 -28.72
C PRO A 386 -51.58 18.97 -29.16
N VAL A 387 -52.10 17.74 -29.22
CA VAL A 387 -51.58 16.40 -29.60
C VAL A 387 -51.34 16.24 -31.10
N GLY A 388 -50.37 15.39 -31.47
CA GLY A 388 -50.25 14.78 -32.80
C GLY A 388 -49.91 13.28 -32.70
N THR A 389 -50.72 12.44 -33.36
CA THR A 389 -50.75 10.98 -33.36
C THR A 389 -49.91 10.33 -34.50
N VAL A 390 -49.63 9.04 -34.29
CA VAL A 390 -48.93 7.98 -35.06
C VAL A 390 -49.25 7.88 -36.57
N PRO A 391 -48.44 7.13 -37.36
CA PRO A 391 -48.96 5.82 -37.81
C PRO A 391 -47.97 4.63 -37.85
N SER A 392 -48.58 3.46 -37.68
CA SER A 392 -48.09 2.09 -37.88
C SER A 392 -47.81 1.75 -39.35
N ALA A 393 -46.90 0.81 -39.60
CA ALA A 393 -46.99 -0.12 -40.73
C ALA A 393 -46.50 -1.51 -40.31
N THR A 394 -47.30 -2.52 -40.65
CA THR A 394 -47.11 -3.96 -40.41
C THR A 394 -47.18 -4.67 -41.78
N VAL A 395 -46.84 -5.98 -41.80
CA VAL A 395 -47.21 -7.03 -42.79
C VAL A 395 -46.10 -7.28 -43.86
N GLN A 396 -45.58 -8.49 -44.14
CA GLN A 396 -46.18 -9.84 -44.18
C GLN A 396 -45.17 -11.01 -44.12
N GLU A 397 -45.69 -12.17 -43.70
CA GLU A 397 -45.11 -13.52 -43.58
C GLU A 397 -44.72 -14.21 -44.92
N PHE A 398 -43.86 -15.23 -44.88
CA PHE A 398 -44.21 -16.65 -45.10
C PHE A 398 -42.95 -17.57 -45.13
N VAL A 399 -42.96 -18.64 -44.32
CA VAL A 399 -42.86 -20.08 -44.70
C VAL A 399 -42.36 -20.91 -43.48
N GLU A 400 -43.11 -21.96 -43.15
CA GLU A 400 -42.93 -22.92 -42.04
C GLU A 400 -41.90 -24.06 -42.30
N LYS A 401 -41.17 -24.40 -41.21
CA LYS A 401 -40.70 -25.73 -40.70
C LYS A 401 -39.58 -26.54 -41.42
N PRO A 402 -38.85 -27.47 -40.74
CA PRO A 402 -39.05 -28.06 -39.39
C PRO A 402 -37.81 -28.09 -38.44
N ASP A 403 -38.07 -28.57 -37.22
CA ASP A 403 -37.19 -28.97 -36.10
C ASP A 403 -35.77 -29.44 -36.45
N ASP A 404 -34.79 -28.97 -35.67
CA ASP A 404 -33.66 -29.78 -35.20
C ASP A 404 -33.23 -29.29 -33.81
N GLY A 405 -33.23 -30.22 -32.85
CA GLY A 405 -32.93 -29.96 -31.45
C GLY A 405 -31.51 -29.44 -31.25
N HIS A 406 -31.40 -28.26 -30.64
CA HIS A 406 -30.15 -27.78 -30.05
C HIS A 406 -30.39 -27.18 -28.67
N ARG A 407 -29.55 -27.65 -27.74
CA ARG A 407 -29.42 -27.30 -26.32
C ARG A 407 -29.61 -25.79 -26.05
N PRO A 408 -30.21 -25.38 -24.91
CA PRO A 408 -30.08 -23.99 -24.48
C PRO A 408 -28.60 -23.72 -24.16
N ALA A 409 -28.02 -22.73 -24.84
CA ALA A 409 -26.72 -22.19 -24.51
C ALA A 409 -26.76 -21.63 -23.08
N VAL A 410 -25.83 -22.09 -22.25
CA VAL A 410 -25.53 -21.50 -20.95
C VAL A 410 -25.01 -20.08 -21.20
N PRO A 411 -25.55 -19.02 -20.55
CA PRO A 411 -25.01 -17.69 -20.72
C PRO A 411 -23.61 -17.66 -20.10
N VAL A 412 -22.61 -17.34 -20.92
CA VAL A 412 -21.29 -16.93 -20.46
C VAL A 412 -21.48 -15.57 -19.77
N PRO A 413 -21.09 -15.38 -18.48
CA PRO A 413 -21.18 -14.07 -17.87
C PRO A 413 -20.13 -13.15 -18.51
N SER A 414 -20.61 -12.15 -19.25
CA SER A 414 -19.79 -11.08 -19.80
C SER A 414 -19.55 -10.00 -18.75
N SER A 415 -18.28 -9.73 -18.46
CA SER A 415 -17.71 -8.52 -17.81
C SER A 415 -18.12 -8.21 -16.35
N PRO A 416 -17.18 -7.82 -15.46
CA PRO A 416 -17.47 -7.41 -14.07
C PRO A 416 -18.19 -6.05 -13.92
N ALA A 417 -18.66 -5.44 -14.99
CA ALA A 417 -19.04 -4.03 -15.01
C ALA A 417 -20.54 -3.73 -14.79
N ASP A 418 -21.36 -4.71 -14.37
CA ASP A 418 -22.81 -4.48 -14.22
C ASP A 418 -23.40 -4.91 -12.86
N VAL A 419 -22.60 -4.78 -11.79
CA VAL A 419 -23.16 -4.70 -10.43
C VAL A 419 -23.58 -3.26 -10.17
N SER A 420 -24.63 -2.81 -10.87
CA SER A 420 -25.36 -1.62 -10.43
C SER A 420 -26.22 -2.02 -9.22
N VAL A 421 -25.86 -1.51 -8.04
CA VAL A 421 -26.72 -1.57 -6.86
C VAL A 421 -28.01 -0.84 -7.22
N ARG A 422 -29.09 -1.60 -7.43
CA ARG A 422 -30.42 -1.03 -7.58
C ARG A 422 -30.84 -0.42 -6.23
N PRO A 423 -31.19 0.87 -6.15
CA PRO A 423 -31.75 1.43 -4.93
C PRO A 423 -33.10 0.72 -4.65
N GLY A 424 -33.22 0.09 -3.48
CA GLY A 424 -34.49 -0.49 -2.98
C GLY A 424 -34.53 -1.99 -2.66
N ARG A 425 -33.44 -2.75 -2.75
CA ARG A 425 -33.42 -4.15 -2.25
C ARG A 425 -32.94 -4.19 -0.79
N ALA A 426 -33.71 -4.83 0.09
CA ALA A 426 -33.30 -5.10 1.47
C ALA A 426 -32.01 -5.92 1.50
N PRO A 427 -31.06 -5.64 2.42
CA PRO A 427 -29.81 -6.39 2.48
C PRO A 427 -30.06 -7.85 2.86
N ASP A 428 -29.30 -8.78 2.28
CA ASP A 428 -29.34 -10.18 2.69
C ASP A 428 -28.68 -10.33 4.08
N VAL A 429 -27.58 -9.62 4.31
CA VAL A 429 -26.84 -9.65 5.59
C VAL A 429 -26.56 -8.23 6.09
N LEU A 430 -26.87 -7.99 7.37
CA LEU A 430 -26.47 -6.77 8.10
C LEU A 430 -25.22 -7.07 8.95
N VAL A 431 -24.12 -6.38 8.67
CA VAL A 431 -22.89 -6.42 9.47
C VAL A 431 -22.83 -5.17 10.34
N VAL A 432 -22.67 -5.36 11.64
CA VAL A 432 -22.69 -4.29 12.65
C VAL A 432 -21.29 -4.15 13.24
N GLY A 433 -20.62 -3.04 12.95
CA GLY A 433 -19.22 -2.77 13.28
C GLY A 433 -18.31 -2.94 12.07
N ALA A 434 -17.62 -1.87 11.69
CA ALA A 434 -16.68 -1.79 10.58
C ALA A 434 -15.22 -1.78 11.05
N GLY A 435 -14.91 -2.61 12.04
CA GLY A 435 -13.54 -3.00 12.37
C GLY A 435 -13.02 -4.10 11.44
N PRO A 436 -11.79 -4.61 11.66
CA PRO A 436 -11.16 -5.60 10.79
C PRO A 436 -12.01 -6.87 10.55
N ALA A 437 -12.64 -7.41 11.60
CA ALA A 437 -13.52 -8.57 11.49
C ALA A 437 -14.75 -8.28 10.62
N GLY A 438 -15.45 -7.16 10.86
CA GLY A 438 -16.66 -6.80 10.14
C GLY A 438 -16.42 -6.50 8.66
N MET A 439 -15.36 -5.75 8.34
CA MET A 439 -15.01 -5.47 6.94
C MET A 439 -14.52 -6.71 6.21
N THR A 440 -13.72 -7.58 6.86
CA THR A 440 -13.34 -8.88 6.29
C THR A 440 -14.59 -9.70 5.94
N HIS A 441 -15.60 -9.68 6.82
CA HIS A 441 -16.84 -10.41 6.64
C HIS A 441 -17.65 -9.87 5.46
N ALA A 442 -17.78 -8.54 5.39
CA ALA A 442 -18.49 -7.88 4.30
C ALA A 442 -17.80 -8.11 2.94
N ILE A 443 -16.46 -8.03 2.89
CA ILE A 443 -15.66 -8.34 1.69
C ILE A 443 -15.90 -9.79 1.23
N GLU A 444 -15.97 -10.72 2.17
CA GLU A 444 -16.11 -12.15 1.91
C GLU A 444 -17.51 -12.53 1.38
N LEU A 445 -18.53 -11.84 1.87
CA LEU A 445 -19.91 -11.95 1.41
C LEU A 445 -20.10 -11.25 0.06
N ALA A 446 -19.58 -10.03 -0.10
CA ALA A 446 -19.73 -9.23 -1.32
C ALA A 446 -19.10 -9.91 -2.55
N ARG A 447 -17.89 -10.48 -2.42
CA ARG A 447 -17.26 -11.22 -3.53
C ARG A 447 -18.06 -12.46 -3.97
N ARG A 448 -18.95 -12.96 -3.11
CA ARG A 448 -19.85 -14.10 -3.34
C ARG A 448 -21.22 -13.66 -3.83
N GLY A 449 -21.40 -12.38 -4.16
CA GLY A 449 -22.64 -11.82 -4.68
C GLY A 449 -23.75 -11.69 -3.64
N VAL A 450 -23.42 -11.71 -2.34
CA VAL A 450 -24.40 -11.47 -1.26
C VAL A 450 -24.59 -9.96 -1.09
N ALA A 451 -25.83 -9.49 -0.98
CA ALA A 451 -26.11 -8.08 -0.69
C ALA A 451 -25.84 -7.78 0.79
N VAL A 452 -24.80 -7.01 1.09
CA VAL A 452 -24.37 -6.69 2.45
C VAL A 452 -24.58 -5.22 2.75
N ARG A 453 -25.09 -4.95 3.96
CA ARG A 453 -25.11 -3.61 4.55
C ARG A 453 -24.16 -3.56 5.74
N VAL A 454 -23.27 -2.57 5.79
CA VAL A 454 -22.29 -2.42 6.88
C VAL A 454 -22.54 -1.11 7.59
N VAL A 455 -22.80 -1.18 8.90
CA VAL A 455 -23.03 0.01 9.74
C VAL A 455 -21.96 0.11 10.83
N ASP A 456 -21.54 1.33 11.16
CA ASP A 456 -20.66 1.60 12.29
C ASP A 456 -21.06 2.88 13.01
N LYS A 457 -21.11 2.83 14.34
CA LYS A 457 -21.49 3.98 15.18
C LYS A 457 -20.44 5.09 15.21
N ARG A 458 -19.17 4.78 14.90
CA ARG A 458 -18.10 5.78 14.84
C ARG A 458 -18.35 6.68 13.62
N PRO A 459 -18.34 8.01 13.78
CA PRO A 459 -18.63 8.93 12.68
C PRO A 459 -17.50 8.98 11.63
N GLN A 460 -16.29 8.58 12.02
CA GLN A 460 -15.10 8.56 11.16
C GLN A 460 -14.33 7.27 11.39
N MET A 461 -13.47 6.90 10.44
CA MET A 461 -12.49 5.82 10.63
C MET A 461 -11.58 6.17 11.82
N SER A 462 -11.06 5.15 12.50
CA SER A 462 -10.08 5.40 13.54
C SER A 462 -8.84 6.06 12.94
N THR A 463 -8.58 7.32 13.29
CA THR A 463 -7.29 7.99 13.07
C THR A 463 -6.28 7.64 14.15
N GLN A 464 -6.71 6.85 15.13
CA GLN A 464 -5.92 6.47 16.29
C GLN A 464 -5.15 5.19 16.00
N ALA A 465 -4.01 5.06 16.67
CA ALA A 465 -3.23 3.85 16.72
C ALA A 465 -3.99 2.80 17.56
N ASP A 466 -5.04 2.21 16.99
CA ASP A 466 -5.80 1.14 17.64
C ASP A 466 -4.87 -0.03 18.04
N LYS A 467 -5.28 -0.78 19.06
CA LYS A 467 -4.43 -1.69 19.86
C LYS A 467 -3.63 -2.74 19.07
N ALA A 468 -4.07 -3.11 17.86
CA ALA A 468 -3.49 -4.20 17.11
C ALA A 468 -2.40 -3.75 16.10
N ILE A 469 -1.35 -4.57 15.94
CA ILE A 469 -0.24 -4.37 14.99
C ILE A 469 0.10 -5.67 14.25
N GLY A 470 0.31 -6.77 14.99
CA GLY A 470 0.78 -8.01 14.39
C GLY A 470 -0.25 -8.64 13.46
N ILE A 471 0.13 -8.90 12.21
CA ILE A 471 -0.63 -9.64 11.20
C ILE A 471 0.04 -11.01 11.03
N HIS A 472 -0.67 -12.06 11.42
CA HIS A 472 -0.14 -13.41 11.39
C HIS A 472 -0.08 -13.99 9.98
N CYS A 473 0.77 -15.01 9.80
CA CYS A 473 0.95 -15.70 8.53
C CYS A 473 -0.39 -16.18 7.95
N ARG A 474 -1.27 -16.75 8.80
CA ARG A 474 -2.60 -17.21 8.37
C ARG A 474 -3.50 -16.07 7.87
N THR A 475 -3.41 -14.90 8.47
CA THR A 475 -4.16 -13.70 8.03
C THR A 475 -3.66 -13.20 6.68
N MET A 476 -2.35 -13.25 6.42
CA MET A 476 -1.79 -12.87 5.13
C MET A 476 -2.32 -13.73 3.98
N GLU A 477 -2.49 -15.03 4.20
CA GLU A 477 -3.07 -15.94 3.20
C GLU A 477 -4.55 -15.65 2.94
N ILE A 478 -5.30 -15.32 4.01
CA ILE A 478 -6.68 -14.86 3.88
C ILE A 478 -6.70 -13.60 3.02
N TRP A 479 -5.80 -12.64 3.29
CA TRP A 479 -5.72 -11.40 2.53
C TRP A 479 -5.23 -11.58 1.11
N GLU A 480 -4.50 -12.66 0.81
CA GLU A 480 -4.16 -13.02 -0.55
C GLU A 480 -5.41 -13.44 -1.31
N GLU A 481 -6.20 -14.35 -0.74
CA GLU A 481 -7.51 -14.71 -1.27
C GLU A 481 -8.41 -13.48 -1.38
N GLN A 482 -8.28 -12.54 -0.45
CA GLN A 482 -9.04 -11.31 -0.46
C GLN A 482 -8.55 -10.22 -1.42
N GLY A 483 -7.37 -10.40 -2.02
CA GLY A 483 -6.80 -9.47 -2.97
C GLY A 483 -6.33 -8.16 -2.33
N ILE A 484 -5.87 -8.21 -1.06
CA ILE A 484 -5.27 -7.05 -0.37
C ILE A 484 -3.86 -7.33 0.18
N VAL A 485 -3.36 -8.56 0.01
CA VAL A 485 -2.06 -8.96 0.58
C VAL A 485 -0.91 -8.09 0.07
N LYS A 486 -0.95 -7.69 -1.20
CA LYS A 486 0.10 -6.85 -1.80
C LYS A 486 0.16 -5.51 -1.11
N GLU A 487 -0.98 -4.83 -1.00
CA GLU A 487 -1.11 -3.54 -0.35
C GLU A 487 -0.77 -3.62 1.15
N ALA A 488 -1.09 -4.74 1.81
CA ALA A 488 -0.68 -4.99 3.18
C ALA A 488 0.85 -5.10 3.32
N MET A 489 1.51 -5.89 2.46
CA MET A 489 2.97 -6.00 2.42
C MET A 489 3.63 -4.64 2.16
N ASP A 490 3.10 -3.88 1.21
CA ASP A 490 3.62 -2.55 0.85
C ASP A 490 3.43 -1.54 2.01
N ALA A 491 2.35 -1.65 2.79
CA ALA A 491 2.04 -0.74 3.89
C ALA A 491 2.70 -1.13 5.24
N GLY A 492 3.00 -2.41 5.44
CA GLY A 492 3.53 -2.93 6.71
C GLY A 492 5.06 -2.93 6.81
N ILE A 493 5.56 -3.55 7.89
CA ILE A 493 6.97 -3.86 8.11
C ILE A 493 7.12 -5.33 8.47
N TRP A 494 8.08 -6.03 7.89
CA TRP A 494 8.32 -7.44 8.25
C TRP A 494 8.92 -7.55 9.65
N LEU A 495 8.38 -8.46 10.45
CA LEU A 495 8.93 -8.82 11.74
C LEU A 495 9.86 -10.01 11.54
N TYR A 496 11.17 -9.78 11.67
CA TYR A 496 12.20 -10.78 11.40
C TYR A 496 12.45 -11.71 12.58
N GLY A 497 11.98 -11.37 13.77
CA GLY A 497 12.27 -12.14 14.96
C GLY A 497 11.82 -11.47 16.24
N GLN A 498 12.24 -12.07 17.35
CA GLN A 498 12.01 -11.57 18.69
C GLN A 498 13.32 -11.59 19.48
N THR A 499 13.55 -10.54 20.27
CA THR A 499 14.65 -10.48 21.24
C THR A 499 14.08 -10.25 22.64
N VAL A 500 14.51 -11.06 23.59
CA VAL A 500 14.06 -11.02 24.99
C VAL A 500 15.24 -10.73 25.91
N PHE A 501 15.07 -9.72 26.76
CA PHE A 501 15.95 -9.35 27.85
C PHE A 501 15.26 -9.62 29.19
N VAL A 502 15.94 -10.33 30.09
CA VAL A 502 15.49 -10.53 31.46
C VAL A 502 16.51 -9.91 32.40
N ASN A 503 16.08 -8.99 33.26
CA ASN A 503 16.94 -8.25 34.19
C ASN A 503 18.17 -7.63 33.51
N GLY A 504 17.96 -7.03 32.33
CA GLY A 504 19.01 -6.37 31.54
C GLY A 504 19.94 -7.31 30.77
N ARG A 505 19.82 -8.64 30.93
CA ARG A 505 20.60 -9.63 30.17
C ARG A 505 19.78 -10.17 29.01
N GLN A 506 20.35 -10.18 27.80
CA GLN A 506 19.73 -10.88 26.67
C GLN A 506 19.67 -12.38 27.00
N THR A 507 18.47 -12.93 27.03
CA THR A 507 18.23 -14.35 27.32
C THR A 507 17.89 -15.12 26.05
N HIS A 508 17.12 -14.53 25.15
CA HIS A 508 16.65 -15.18 23.93
C HIS A 508 16.72 -14.22 22.74
N GLN A 509 17.10 -14.75 21.58
CA GLN A 509 16.93 -14.09 20.30
C GLN A 509 16.56 -15.17 19.29
N VAL A 510 15.38 -15.06 18.71
CA VAL A 510 14.87 -15.98 17.70
C VAL A 510 14.69 -15.18 16.42
N ASP A 511 15.37 -15.62 15.36
CA ASP A 511 15.18 -15.10 14.01
C ASP A 511 14.16 -16.02 13.31
N TRP A 512 13.08 -15.46 12.79
CA TRP A 512 12.04 -16.17 12.05
C TRP A 512 12.36 -16.30 10.55
N ALA A 513 13.58 -15.95 10.14
CA ALA A 513 14.07 -16.19 8.80
C ALA A 513 14.30 -17.69 8.55
N GLY A 514 13.85 -18.21 7.40
CA GLY A 514 14.08 -19.61 7.00
C GLY A 514 12.95 -20.59 7.32
N LEU A 515 11.76 -20.13 7.68
CA LEU A 515 10.54 -20.94 7.67
C LEU A 515 10.00 -21.08 6.24
N ASP A 516 10.80 -21.71 5.37
CA ASP A 516 10.54 -21.80 3.92
C ASP A 516 9.23 -22.53 3.59
N GLU A 517 8.68 -23.31 4.53
CA GLU A 517 7.38 -23.96 4.37
C GLU A 517 6.17 -23.01 4.52
N LEU A 518 6.37 -21.78 4.99
CA LEU A 518 5.31 -20.80 5.15
C LEU A 518 5.27 -19.83 3.97
N PRO A 519 4.08 -19.56 3.39
CA PRO A 519 3.97 -18.64 2.27
C PRO A 519 4.20 -17.17 2.66
N TYR A 520 4.02 -16.83 3.94
CA TYR A 520 4.17 -15.48 4.46
C TYR A 520 4.81 -15.48 5.84
N ALA A 521 5.55 -14.40 6.14
CA ALA A 521 6.09 -14.11 7.47
C ALA A 521 5.12 -13.24 8.28
N HIS A 522 5.47 -13.00 9.55
CA HIS A 522 4.73 -12.09 10.44
C HIS A 522 4.94 -10.63 10.00
N LEU A 523 3.85 -9.90 9.77
CA LEU A 523 3.87 -8.50 9.34
C LEU A 523 3.40 -7.58 10.46
N GLY A 524 4.12 -6.49 10.72
CA GLY A 524 3.67 -5.38 11.55
C GLY A 524 2.89 -4.36 10.72
N LEU A 525 1.58 -4.24 10.97
CA LEU A 525 0.70 -3.29 10.29
C LEU A 525 -0.28 -2.68 11.31
N PRO A 526 -0.18 -1.36 11.60
CA PRO A 526 -1.13 -0.71 12.49
C PRO A 526 -2.58 -0.90 12.06
N GLN A 527 -3.48 -1.10 13.01
CA GLN A 527 -4.89 -1.34 12.70
C GLN A 527 -5.54 -0.24 11.85
N TYR A 528 -5.16 1.04 11.97
CA TYR A 528 -5.71 2.10 11.11
C TYR A 528 -5.34 1.89 9.62
N GLU A 529 -4.15 1.38 9.32
CA GLU A 529 -3.78 0.98 7.95
C GLU A 529 -4.55 -0.26 7.53
N THR A 530 -4.69 -1.26 8.41
CA THR A 530 -5.53 -2.44 8.15
C THR A 530 -6.97 -2.05 7.79
N GLU A 531 -7.57 -1.13 8.55
CA GLU A 531 -8.92 -0.64 8.29
C GLU A 531 -9.02 0.14 6.97
N ARG A 532 -8.00 0.96 6.66
CA ARG A 532 -7.91 1.68 5.39
C ARG A 532 -7.86 0.72 4.19
N LEU A 533 -7.04 -0.33 4.26
CA LEU A 533 -6.92 -1.33 3.21
C LEU A 533 -8.20 -2.14 3.01
N LEU A 534 -8.80 -2.60 4.11
CA LEU A 534 -10.06 -3.33 4.06
C LEU A 534 -11.21 -2.45 3.53
N LEU A 535 -11.28 -1.17 3.93
CA LEU A 535 -12.28 -0.24 3.39
C LEU A 535 -12.08 -0.04 1.89
N GLY A 536 -10.84 0.16 1.43
CA GLY A 536 -10.54 0.30 0.01
C GLY A 536 -11.00 -0.91 -0.79
N ARG A 537 -10.77 -2.11 -0.26
CA ARG A 537 -11.24 -3.35 -0.89
C ARG A 537 -12.75 -3.48 -0.90
N LEU A 538 -13.42 -3.17 0.20
CA LEU A 538 -14.87 -3.21 0.32
C LEU A 538 -15.55 -2.24 -0.67
N THR A 539 -15.00 -1.03 -0.78
CA THR A 539 -15.44 0.00 -1.73
C THR A 539 -15.26 -0.47 -3.18
N SER A 540 -14.13 -1.14 -3.50
CA SER A 540 -13.90 -1.71 -4.84
C SER A 540 -14.91 -2.80 -5.24
N LEU A 541 -15.60 -3.39 -4.25
CA LEU A 541 -16.67 -4.38 -4.45
C LEU A 541 -18.07 -3.73 -4.46
N GLY A 542 -18.15 -2.39 -4.41
CA GLY A 542 -19.40 -1.64 -4.44
C GLY A 542 -20.17 -1.62 -3.11
N VAL A 543 -19.48 -1.86 -1.98
CA VAL A 543 -20.09 -1.81 -0.64
C VAL A 543 -19.49 -0.64 0.14
N ASP A 544 -20.35 0.26 0.60
CA ASP A 544 -19.97 1.38 1.46
C ASP A 544 -20.20 1.06 2.94
N VAL A 545 -19.41 1.71 3.81
CA VAL A 545 -19.62 1.67 5.26
C VAL A 545 -20.43 2.88 5.70
N GLU A 546 -21.61 2.63 6.26
CA GLU A 546 -22.47 3.67 6.84
C GLU A 546 -21.99 4.04 8.24
N ARG A 547 -21.23 5.14 8.32
CA ARG A 547 -20.66 5.65 9.57
C ARG A 547 -21.62 6.58 10.32
N GLY A 548 -21.46 6.64 11.63
CA GLY A 548 -22.38 7.36 12.52
C GLY A 548 -23.76 6.70 12.62
N VAL A 549 -23.86 5.41 12.28
CA VAL A 549 -25.10 4.62 12.33
C VAL A 549 -24.96 3.54 13.40
N GLU A 550 -25.75 3.64 14.47
CA GLU A 550 -25.69 2.74 15.62
C GLU A 550 -26.85 1.73 15.61
N LEU A 551 -26.54 0.44 15.75
CA LEU A 551 -27.55 -0.55 16.09
C LEU A 551 -28.00 -0.34 17.54
N VAL A 552 -29.28 -0.04 17.74
CA VAL A 552 -29.85 0.19 19.09
C VAL A 552 -30.72 -0.97 19.58
N GLY A 553 -31.13 -1.87 18.69
CA GLY A 553 -31.90 -3.06 19.04
C GLY A 553 -32.22 -3.92 17.83
N PHE A 554 -32.60 -5.17 18.06
CA PHE A 554 -33.06 -6.08 17.01
C PHE A 554 -33.99 -7.16 17.57
N SER A 555 -34.78 -7.76 16.69
CA SER A 555 -35.54 -9.00 16.93
C SER A 555 -35.37 -9.94 15.73
N GLN A 556 -35.64 -11.22 15.92
CA GLN A 556 -35.54 -12.22 14.86
C GLN A 556 -36.72 -13.19 14.91
N ASP A 557 -37.02 -13.78 13.77
CA ASP A 557 -38.00 -14.84 13.57
C ASP A 557 -37.43 -15.89 12.61
N ASP A 558 -38.26 -16.83 12.17
CA ASP A 558 -37.84 -17.93 11.30
C ASP A 558 -37.37 -17.47 9.91
N ASP A 559 -37.70 -16.25 9.47
CA ASP A 559 -37.43 -15.74 8.12
C ASP A 559 -36.31 -14.68 8.09
N GLY A 560 -35.94 -14.08 9.22
CA GLY A 560 -34.93 -13.02 9.21
C GLY A 560 -34.77 -12.25 10.53
N VAL A 561 -34.06 -11.13 10.44
CA VAL A 561 -33.73 -10.22 11.55
C VAL A 561 -34.24 -8.82 11.23
N THR A 562 -35.02 -8.24 12.15
CA THR A 562 -35.46 -6.85 12.10
C THR A 562 -34.57 -6.02 13.03
N ALA A 563 -33.80 -5.10 12.47
CA ALA A 563 -32.84 -4.25 13.17
C ALA A 563 -33.31 -2.80 13.24
N GLN A 564 -33.07 -2.14 14.37
CA GLN A 564 -33.30 -0.71 14.58
C GLN A 564 -31.96 0.03 14.56
N LEU A 565 -31.80 0.94 13.61
CA LEU A 565 -30.58 1.69 13.37
C LEU A 565 -30.82 3.17 13.65
N ARG A 566 -30.00 3.77 14.50
CA ARG A 566 -30.03 5.20 14.81
C ARG A 566 -28.96 5.91 13.99
N SER A 567 -29.35 6.88 13.18
CA SER A 567 -28.42 7.73 12.44
C SER A 567 -27.79 8.81 13.32
N ALA A 568 -26.77 9.50 12.79
CA ALA A 568 -26.14 10.63 13.46
C ALA A 568 -27.10 11.80 13.76
N SER A 569 -28.20 11.91 13.01
CA SER A 569 -29.26 12.90 13.26
C SER A 569 -30.15 12.55 14.47
N GLY A 570 -30.04 11.33 15.00
CA GLY A 570 -30.88 10.78 16.04
C GLY A 570 -32.13 10.05 15.52
N GLU A 571 -32.43 10.13 14.23
CA GLU A 571 -33.51 9.38 13.58
C GLU A 571 -33.26 7.87 13.69
N VAL A 572 -34.31 7.12 14.02
CA VAL A 572 -34.28 5.66 14.10
C VAL A 572 -35.05 5.08 12.92
N GLU A 573 -34.36 4.32 12.08
CA GLU A 573 -34.96 3.55 11.01
C GLU A 573 -35.01 2.06 11.37
N THR A 574 -35.93 1.33 10.72
CA THR A 574 -36.03 -0.12 10.83
C THR A 574 -35.65 -0.76 9.51
N THR A 575 -34.73 -1.72 9.55
CA THR A 575 -34.30 -2.50 8.38
C THR A 575 -34.49 -3.98 8.63
N ARG A 576 -34.74 -4.74 7.56
CA ARG A 576 -34.87 -6.19 7.58
C ARG A 576 -33.69 -6.81 6.83
N ALA A 577 -33.10 -7.86 7.38
CA ALA A 577 -32.08 -8.70 6.74
C ALA A 577 -32.35 -10.18 6.98
N GLN A 578 -31.78 -11.08 6.18
CA GLN A 578 -31.89 -12.53 6.44
C GLN A 578 -31.02 -12.95 7.63
N TYR A 579 -29.86 -12.31 7.79
CA TYR A 579 -28.91 -12.57 8.88
C TYR A 579 -28.31 -11.27 9.42
N LEU A 580 -27.87 -11.32 10.68
CA LEU A 580 -27.13 -10.24 11.33
C LEU A 580 -25.82 -10.76 11.91
N VAL A 581 -24.72 -10.05 11.69
CA VAL A 581 -23.41 -10.39 12.25
C VAL A 581 -22.88 -9.23 13.08
N GLY A 582 -22.71 -9.47 14.38
CA GLY A 582 -22.14 -8.54 15.34
C GLY A 582 -20.63 -8.59 15.35
N CYS A 583 -20.02 -7.54 14.81
CA CYS A 583 -18.59 -7.25 14.82
C CYS A 583 -18.32 -5.93 15.60
N ASP A 584 -19.20 -5.58 16.53
CA ASP A 584 -19.31 -4.31 17.25
C ASP A 584 -18.50 -4.28 18.56
N GLY A 585 -17.51 -5.18 18.66
CA GLY A 585 -16.42 -5.14 19.63
C GLY A 585 -16.80 -5.52 21.07
N ALA A 586 -15.93 -5.14 22.01
CA ALA A 586 -16.07 -5.49 23.43
C ALA A 586 -17.41 -5.02 24.05
N HIS A 587 -18.06 -4.02 23.46
CA HIS A 587 -19.35 -3.44 23.88
C HIS A 587 -20.55 -3.91 23.07
N SER A 588 -20.41 -5.04 22.40
CA SER A 588 -21.37 -5.54 21.43
C SER A 588 -22.83 -5.49 21.94
N VAL A 589 -23.63 -4.65 21.26
CA VAL A 589 -25.09 -4.59 21.39
C VAL A 589 -25.69 -5.89 20.89
N VAL A 590 -25.08 -6.50 19.86
CA VAL A 590 -25.51 -7.79 19.31
C VAL A 590 -25.36 -8.90 20.35
N ARG A 591 -24.18 -9.03 20.97
CA ARG A 591 -23.92 -10.00 22.04
C ARG A 591 -24.91 -9.83 23.19
N SER A 592 -25.08 -8.60 23.68
CA SER A 592 -26.00 -8.31 24.78
C SER A 592 -27.46 -8.58 24.40
N GLY A 593 -27.88 -8.23 23.19
CA GLY A 593 -29.23 -8.49 22.69
C GLY A 593 -29.55 -9.98 22.53
N LEU A 594 -28.52 -10.82 22.29
CA LEU A 594 -28.65 -12.27 22.30
C LEU A 594 -28.61 -12.90 23.70
N GLY A 595 -28.33 -12.13 24.75
CA GLY A 595 -28.16 -12.64 26.11
C GLY A 595 -26.91 -13.50 26.28
N LEU A 596 -25.91 -13.35 25.40
CA LEU A 596 -24.65 -14.09 25.46
C LEU A 596 -23.74 -13.52 26.55
N SER A 597 -23.04 -14.40 27.25
CA SER A 597 -22.21 -14.04 28.41
C SER A 597 -20.80 -14.61 28.29
N PHE A 598 -19.81 -13.92 28.87
CA PHE A 598 -18.44 -14.42 28.92
C PHE A 598 -18.34 -15.56 29.94
N GLU A 599 -17.95 -16.74 29.47
CA GLU A 599 -17.82 -17.96 30.28
C GLU A 599 -16.75 -17.76 31.36
N GLY A 600 -17.08 -18.08 32.62
CA GLY A 600 -16.20 -17.83 33.78
C GLY A 600 -16.11 -16.37 34.23
N GLY A 601 -16.83 -15.45 33.56
CA GLY A 601 -16.75 -14.00 33.80
C GLY A 601 -15.60 -13.32 33.05
N LEU A 602 -15.63 -11.99 32.97
CA LEU A 602 -14.50 -11.21 32.45
C LEU A 602 -13.42 -11.16 33.52
N SER A 603 -12.37 -11.95 33.34
CA SER A 603 -11.17 -11.81 34.15
C SER A 603 -10.36 -10.61 33.64
N MET A 604 -9.85 -9.83 34.60
CA MET A 604 -9.10 -8.61 34.34
C MET A 604 -7.71 -8.76 34.93
N PHE A 605 -6.70 -8.27 34.20
CA PHE A 605 -5.39 -8.08 34.81
C PHE A 605 -5.52 -7.05 35.95
N PRO A 606 -4.86 -7.27 37.09
CA PRO A 606 -4.86 -6.29 38.18
C PRO A 606 -4.15 -4.99 37.76
N GLN A 607 -3.18 -5.06 36.85
CA GLN A 607 -2.42 -3.92 36.37
C GLN A 607 -3.12 -3.17 35.22
N LEU A 608 -2.95 -1.85 35.20
CA LEU A 608 -3.09 -1.02 34.01
C LEU A 608 -1.86 -1.11 33.12
N PHE A 609 -2.09 -1.01 31.83
CA PHE A 609 -1.07 -0.96 30.80
C PHE A 609 -1.12 0.38 30.11
N MET A 610 0.04 0.87 29.70
CA MET A 610 0.17 2.07 28.89
C MET A 610 0.83 1.74 27.55
N LEU A 611 0.38 2.42 26.51
CA LEU A 611 0.86 2.31 25.14
C LEU A 611 1.36 3.67 24.66
N GLY A 612 2.40 3.66 23.82
CA GLY A 612 2.86 4.85 23.12
C GLY A 612 3.47 4.51 21.77
N ASP A 613 3.12 5.27 20.72
CA ASP A 613 3.80 5.23 19.43
C ASP A 613 4.87 6.32 19.41
N VAL A 614 6.13 5.93 19.52
CA VAL A 614 7.29 6.82 19.67
C VAL A 614 8.42 6.42 18.71
N ASP A 615 9.33 7.34 18.47
CA ASP A 615 10.63 7.04 17.89
C ASP A 615 11.61 6.69 19.02
N VAL A 616 12.32 5.56 18.95
CA VAL A 616 13.25 5.06 19.97
C VAL A 616 14.67 4.99 19.41
N ASP A 617 15.60 5.72 20.03
CA ASP A 617 17.00 5.79 19.61
C ASP A 617 17.84 4.72 20.33
N TRP A 618 18.02 3.58 19.67
CA TRP A 618 18.82 2.45 20.14
C TRP A 618 19.45 1.67 18.97
N ASP A 619 20.42 0.81 19.27
CA ASP A 619 21.13 -0.02 18.28
C ASP A 619 20.69 -1.49 18.27
N LEU A 620 19.45 -1.77 18.71
CA LEU A 620 18.91 -3.13 18.72
C LEU A 620 18.56 -3.62 17.30
N PRO A 621 18.53 -4.94 17.05
CA PRO A 621 18.23 -5.50 15.73
C PRO A 621 16.95 -4.94 15.12
N ALA A 622 17.07 -4.41 13.89
CA ALA A 622 15.94 -3.83 13.17
C ALA A 622 14.89 -4.91 12.85
N GLY A 623 13.61 -4.55 12.96
CA GLY A 623 12.50 -5.45 12.65
C GLY A 623 12.27 -6.56 13.68
N HIS A 624 13.00 -6.57 14.80
CA HIS A 624 12.70 -7.46 15.93
C HIS A 624 11.63 -6.86 16.85
N LEU A 625 10.73 -7.71 17.31
CA LEU A 625 9.93 -7.40 18.50
C LEU A 625 10.84 -7.55 19.72
N VAL A 626 10.97 -6.47 20.51
CA VAL A 626 11.88 -6.45 21.66
C VAL A 626 11.06 -6.50 22.95
N ARG A 627 11.42 -7.41 23.86
CA ARG A 627 10.81 -7.51 25.19
C ARG A 627 11.89 -7.35 26.26
N PHE A 628 11.65 -6.46 27.22
CA PHE A 628 12.40 -6.38 28.46
C PHE A 628 11.47 -6.78 29.59
N VAL A 629 11.97 -7.67 30.44
CA VAL A 629 11.23 -8.21 31.57
C VAL A 629 12.08 -8.07 32.83
N ARG A 630 11.45 -7.68 33.93
CA ARG A 630 12.05 -7.68 35.27
C ARG A 630 11.41 -8.78 36.11
N ILE A 631 12.25 -9.66 36.64
CA ILE A 631 11.88 -10.76 37.53
C ILE A 631 12.73 -10.63 38.79
N GLU A 632 12.09 -10.53 39.96
CA GLU A 632 12.76 -10.47 41.26
C GLU A 632 13.33 -11.84 41.68
N ASP A 633 14.19 -11.86 42.70
CA ASP A 633 14.84 -13.09 43.21
C ASP A 633 13.85 -14.14 43.72
N ASP A 634 12.63 -13.74 44.11
CA ASP A 634 11.54 -14.63 44.51
C ASP A 634 10.69 -15.15 43.33
N GLY A 635 11.07 -14.80 42.10
CA GLY A 635 10.37 -15.15 40.87
C GLY A 635 9.23 -14.19 40.51
N ALA A 636 9.02 -13.11 41.26
CA ALA A 636 7.95 -12.16 40.97
C ALA A 636 8.24 -11.33 39.71
N PHE A 637 7.29 -11.31 38.77
CA PHE A 637 7.32 -10.43 37.60
C PHE A 637 6.92 -9.00 38.00
N THR A 638 7.87 -8.05 37.93
CA THR A 638 7.69 -6.67 38.45
C THR A 638 7.77 -5.59 37.38
N GLY A 639 8.21 -5.91 36.16
CA GLY A 639 8.34 -4.92 35.09
C GLY A 639 8.31 -5.54 33.70
N MET A 640 7.74 -4.80 32.74
CA MET A 640 7.69 -5.22 31.34
C MET A 640 7.73 -4.02 30.40
N LEU A 641 8.53 -4.12 29.35
CA LEU A 641 8.56 -3.18 28.23
C LEU A 641 8.57 -4.00 26.93
N VAL A 642 7.55 -3.85 26.10
CA VAL A 642 7.45 -4.49 24.79
C VAL A 642 7.48 -3.42 23.71
N CYS A 643 8.42 -3.51 22.79
CA CYS A 643 8.57 -2.59 21.67
C CYS A 643 8.35 -3.35 20.36
N VAL A 644 7.26 -3.02 19.66
CA VAL A 644 6.91 -3.60 18.36
C VAL A 644 7.29 -2.61 17.27
N PRO A 645 8.16 -2.97 16.31
CA PRO A 645 8.56 -2.05 15.27
C PRO A 645 7.37 -1.72 14.35
N LEU A 646 7.30 -0.46 13.93
CA LEU A 646 6.31 0.06 12.99
C LEU A 646 7.02 0.65 11.78
N LYS A 647 6.29 0.77 10.67
CA LYS A 647 6.83 1.43 9.47
C LYS A 647 7.21 2.89 9.79
N GLY A 648 8.48 3.21 9.56
CA GLY A 648 9.12 4.48 9.90
C GLY A 648 10.49 4.27 10.53
N ARG A 649 11.39 5.25 10.41
CA ARG A 649 12.72 5.15 11.02
C ARG A 649 12.58 5.16 12.54
N ASN A 650 13.14 4.16 13.20
CA ASN A 650 13.17 4.04 14.66
C ASN A 650 11.78 4.07 15.32
N ARG A 651 10.71 3.80 14.57
CA ARG A 651 9.35 3.91 15.09
C ARG A 651 8.92 2.61 15.77
N TYR A 652 8.47 2.71 17.01
CA TYR A 652 7.99 1.57 17.78
C TYR A 652 6.65 1.88 18.45
N ARG A 653 5.79 0.86 18.54
CA ARG A 653 4.76 0.83 19.58
C ARG A 653 5.36 0.23 20.83
N VAL A 654 5.38 1.03 21.88
CA VAL A 654 5.79 0.67 23.22
C VAL A 654 4.56 0.25 24.01
N ALA A 655 4.62 -0.89 24.69
CA ALA A 655 3.62 -1.37 25.64
C ALA A 655 4.30 -1.72 26.97
N THR A 656 3.82 -1.16 28.06
CA THR A 656 4.42 -1.36 29.40
C THR A 656 3.36 -1.23 30.49
N LEU A 657 3.73 -1.53 31.73
CA LEU A 657 2.87 -1.30 32.90
C LEU A 657 2.69 0.20 33.10
N ALA A 658 1.48 0.63 33.42
CA ALA A 658 1.23 2.04 33.78
C ALA A 658 1.95 2.39 35.11
N PRO A 659 2.38 3.65 35.30
CA PRO A 659 3.04 4.13 36.52
C PRO A 659 2.27 3.82 37.81
N GLU A 660 2.98 3.61 38.92
CA GLU A 660 2.38 3.19 40.19
C GLU A 660 1.33 4.19 40.71
N GLU A 661 1.51 5.49 40.45
CA GLU A 661 0.52 6.54 40.75
C GLU A 661 -0.82 6.27 40.08
N LEU A 662 -0.80 5.84 38.82
CA LEU A 662 -1.99 5.49 38.04
C LEU A 662 -2.54 4.13 38.47
N GLN A 663 -1.70 3.18 38.84
CA GLN A 663 -2.13 1.90 39.43
C GLN A 663 -2.91 2.12 40.75
N ARG A 664 -2.46 3.05 41.60
CA ARG A 664 -3.14 3.40 42.87
C ARG A 664 -4.48 4.10 42.68
N SER A 665 -4.74 4.68 41.49
CA SER A 665 -6.00 5.34 41.15
C SER A 665 -7.17 4.37 40.90
N ILE A 666 -6.87 3.07 40.84
CA ILE A 666 -7.79 1.96 40.68
C ILE A 666 -7.81 1.18 41.99
N GLY A 667 -8.98 1.02 42.62
CA GLY A 667 -9.10 0.12 43.77
C GLY A 667 -8.79 -1.33 43.39
N SER A 668 -8.39 -2.16 44.37
CA SER A 668 -8.05 -3.58 44.21
C SER A 668 -9.24 -4.52 43.88
N GLY A 669 -10.39 -3.97 43.48
CA GLY A 669 -11.66 -4.70 43.39
C GLY A 669 -12.00 -5.26 42.01
N VAL A 670 -12.81 -6.33 42.03
CA VAL A 670 -13.61 -6.81 40.89
C VAL A 670 -14.48 -5.65 40.41
N VAL A 671 -14.24 -5.19 39.19
CA VAL A 671 -15.04 -4.13 38.57
C VAL A 671 -16.24 -4.78 37.90
N SER A 672 -17.45 -4.34 38.26
CA SER A 672 -18.68 -4.77 37.60
C SER A 672 -18.61 -4.51 36.09
N ALA A 673 -19.16 -5.42 35.28
CA ALA A 673 -19.25 -5.25 33.83
C ALA A 673 -19.95 -3.91 33.53
N GLY A 674 -19.23 -2.96 32.92
CA GLY A 674 -19.77 -1.65 32.53
C GLY A 674 -19.03 -0.43 33.06
N PHE A 675 -18.11 -0.56 34.03
CA PHE A 675 -17.28 0.58 34.46
C PHE A 675 -16.09 0.79 33.52
N TRP A 676 -16.08 1.93 32.82
CA TRP A 676 -14.97 2.40 32.00
C TRP A 676 -14.65 3.82 32.42
N LYS A 677 -13.39 4.05 32.81
CA LYS A 677 -12.85 5.38 32.97
C LYS A 677 -11.81 5.54 31.87
N GLU A 678 -12.02 6.51 31.00
CA GLU A 678 -10.98 6.97 30.09
C GLU A 678 -9.93 7.67 30.95
N TYR A 679 -8.72 7.09 30.99
CA TYR A 679 -7.61 7.67 31.73
C TYR A 679 -6.94 8.72 30.85
N GLN A 680 -6.34 9.74 31.47
CA GLN A 680 -5.49 10.66 30.73
C GLN A 680 -4.38 9.86 30.03
N PRO A 681 -4.17 10.04 28.72
CA PRO A 681 -3.16 9.30 27.99
C PRO A 681 -1.76 9.60 28.55
N PRO A 682 -0.83 8.62 28.53
CA PRO A 682 0.50 8.81 29.08
C PRO A 682 1.28 9.81 28.20
N THR A 683 2.14 10.59 28.84
CA THR A 683 2.99 11.58 28.20
C THR A 683 4.27 10.95 27.66
N LEU A 684 5.05 11.69 26.86
CA LEU A 684 6.36 11.23 26.41
C LEU A 684 7.31 10.97 27.59
N ALA A 685 7.18 11.74 28.67
CA ALA A 685 7.98 11.55 29.88
C ALA A 685 7.66 10.22 30.57
N ASP A 686 6.39 9.80 30.57
CA ASP A 686 5.98 8.50 31.13
C ASP A 686 6.58 7.35 30.32
N ILE A 687 6.55 7.44 28.99
CA ILE A 687 7.18 6.45 28.10
C ILE A 687 8.71 6.44 28.26
N GLN A 688 9.35 7.61 28.33
CA GLN A 688 10.79 7.72 28.57
C GLN A 688 11.17 7.09 29.92
N ALA A 689 10.41 7.32 30.98
CA ALA A 689 10.70 6.74 32.30
C ALA A 689 10.67 5.20 32.27
N ALA A 690 9.74 4.59 31.53
CA ALA A 690 9.70 3.14 31.37
C ALA A 690 10.90 2.60 30.57
N ILE A 691 11.38 3.37 29.57
CA ILE A 691 12.59 3.03 28.80
C ILE A 691 13.85 3.22 29.64
N ASP A 692 13.95 4.27 30.45
CA ASP A 692 15.07 4.49 31.37
C ASP A 692 15.17 3.38 32.42
N ASP A 693 14.03 2.84 32.86
CA ASP A 693 13.98 1.79 33.87
C ASP A 693 14.33 0.39 33.33
N LEU A 694 13.82 0.01 32.14
CA LEU A 694 13.92 -1.35 31.61
C LEU A 694 14.76 -1.49 30.33
N GLY A 695 14.89 -0.41 29.56
CA GLY A 695 15.57 -0.40 28.27
C GLY A 695 17.09 -0.25 28.39
N PRO A 696 17.81 -0.27 27.25
CA PRO A 696 19.26 -0.07 27.23
C PRO A 696 19.64 1.33 27.75
N PRO A 697 20.72 1.47 28.55
CA PRO A 697 21.15 2.78 29.05
C PRO A 697 21.42 3.78 27.92
N GLY A 698 20.91 5.01 28.07
CA GLY A 698 21.08 6.08 27.09
C GLY A 698 20.05 6.09 25.95
N THR A 699 19.10 5.16 25.94
CA THR A 699 18.00 5.13 24.95
C THR A 699 17.07 6.33 25.15
N THR A 700 16.72 7.01 24.06
CA THR A 700 15.76 8.14 24.10
C THR A 700 14.51 7.85 23.29
N ALA A 701 13.35 8.20 23.83
CA ALA A 701 12.08 8.24 23.13
C ALA A 701 11.78 9.68 22.68
N SER A 702 11.24 9.82 21.48
CA SER A 702 10.82 11.10 20.93
C SER A 702 9.56 10.94 20.08
N ASN A 703 8.97 12.08 19.68
CA ASN A 703 7.87 12.12 18.70
C ASN A 703 6.69 11.21 19.07
N LEU A 704 6.10 11.45 20.26
CA LEU A 704 4.91 10.74 20.71
C LEU A 704 3.73 11.08 19.81
N ARG A 705 3.34 10.14 18.93
CA ARG A 705 2.26 10.33 17.95
C ARG A 705 0.89 9.98 18.52
N TRP A 706 0.87 9.01 19.41
CA TRP A 706 -0.34 8.51 20.02
C TRP A 706 0.02 7.79 21.31
N SER A 707 -0.89 7.83 22.28
CA SER A 707 -0.77 7.05 23.49
C SER A 707 -2.11 6.75 24.13
N SER A 708 -2.16 5.68 24.93
CA SER A 708 -3.38 5.26 25.62
C SER A 708 -3.06 4.45 26.87
N ILE A 709 -3.93 4.53 27.87
CA ILE A 709 -3.94 3.62 29.02
C ILE A 709 -5.17 2.73 28.89
N PHE A 710 -4.96 1.43 29.12
CA PHE A 710 -6.03 0.46 29.05
C PHE A 710 -5.84 -0.63 30.10
N ARG A 711 -6.96 -1.27 30.44
CA ARG A 711 -6.97 -2.48 31.25
C ARG A 711 -7.19 -3.68 30.35
N ILE A 712 -6.38 -4.70 30.52
CA ILE A 712 -6.51 -5.95 29.77
C ILE A 712 -7.70 -6.73 30.34
N LYS A 713 -8.62 -7.12 29.46
CA LYS A 713 -9.72 -8.03 29.75
C LYS A 713 -9.58 -9.23 28.83
N HIS A 714 -9.95 -10.40 29.32
CA HIS A 714 -10.02 -11.59 28.51
C HIS A 714 -11.28 -12.40 28.82
N GLY A 715 -11.72 -13.18 27.83
CA GLY A 715 -12.89 -14.04 27.97
C GLY A 715 -13.42 -14.47 26.62
N ILE A 716 -14.26 -15.51 26.62
CA ILE A 716 -14.96 -15.99 25.44
C ILE A 716 -16.44 -16.13 25.76
N VAL A 717 -17.30 -15.83 24.79
CA VAL A 717 -18.75 -16.00 24.96
C VAL A 717 -19.16 -17.48 24.98
N ASP A 718 -20.24 -17.76 25.68
CA ASP A 718 -20.84 -19.09 25.82
C ASP A 718 -21.38 -19.67 24.51
N ALA A 719 -21.76 -18.82 23.55
CA ALA A 719 -22.15 -19.22 22.21
C ALA A 719 -21.85 -18.15 21.16
N TYR A 720 -21.57 -18.55 19.93
CA TYR A 720 -21.23 -17.66 18.81
C TYR A 720 -22.45 -17.33 17.94
N ARG A 721 -23.55 -18.07 18.13
CA ARG A 721 -24.77 -17.94 17.33
C ARG A 721 -26.03 -18.16 18.18
N ARG A 722 -27.09 -17.43 17.86
CA ARG A 722 -28.48 -17.75 18.23
C ARG A 722 -29.41 -17.45 17.05
N GLY A 723 -29.99 -18.50 16.47
CA GLY A 723 -30.87 -18.36 15.31
C GLY A 723 -30.15 -17.77 14.10
N ARG A 724 -30.61 -16.62 13.61
CA ARG A 724 -30.08 -15.92 12.43
C ARG A 724 -29.05 -14.83 12.77
N VAL A 725 -28.62 -14.77 14.04
CA VAL A 725 -27.70 -13.74 14.54
C VAL A 725 -26.42 -14.37 15.07
N PHE A 726 -25.28 -13.78 14.68
CA PHE A 726 -23.93 -14.26 14.95
C PHE A 726 -23.09 -13.18 15.61
N VAL A 727 -22.05 -13.58 16.34
CA VAL A 727 -20.99 -12.68 16.85
C VAL A 727 -19.62 -13.14 16.38
N ALA A 728 -18.71 -12.19 16.11
CA ALA A 728 -17.35 -12.46 15.66
C ALA A 728 -16.34 -11.42 16.20
N GLY A 729 -15.07 -11.79 16.29
CA GLY A 729 -14.00 -10.93 16.83
C GLY A 729 -14.25 -10.54 18.29
N ASP A 730 -13.94 -9.29 18.66
CA ASP A 730 -14.07 -8.78 20.04
C ASP A 730 -15.51 -8.85 20.61
N ALA A 731 -16.53 -9.02 19.76
CA ALA A 731 -17.89 -9.30 20.20
C ALA A 731 -18.03 -10.71 20.81
N ALA A 732 -17.23 -11.67 20.34
CA ALA A 732 -17.24 -13.08 20.73
C ALA A 732 -16.10 -13.45 21.70
N HIS A 733 -14.93 -12.87 21.56
CA HIS A 733 -13.77 -13.20 22.41
C HIS A 733 -12.87 -11.99 22.62
N LEU A 734 -12.36 -11.85 23.83
CA LEU A 734 -11.42 -10.81 24.22
C LEU A 734 -10.10 -11.47 24.62
N HIS A 735 -9.01 -10.94 24.09
CA HIS A 735 -7.66 -11.45 24.28
C HIS A 735 -6.82 -10.49 25.10
N PRO A 736 -5.88 -11.00 25.91
CA PRO A 736 -4.69 -10.25 26.27
C PRO A 736 -3.94 -9.77 25.01
N PRO A 737 -3.24 -8.62 25.05
CA PRO A 737 -2.44 -8.12 23.93
C PRO A 737 -1.24 -9.02 23.62
N ALA A 738 -0.90 -9.96 24.51
CA ALA A 738 0.17 -10.94 24.30
C ALA A 738 -0.05 -11.71 22.98
N GLY A 739 1.00 -11.77 22.15
CA GLY A 739 0.98 -12.48 20.86
C GLY A 739 0.13 -11.83 19.75
N GLY A 740 -0.48 -10.66 19.96
CA GLY A 740 -1.23 -9.95 18.91
C GLY A 740 -2.45 -10.71 18.36
N GLN A 741 -3.11 -11.54 19.18
CA GLN A 741 -4.06 -12.55 18.73
C GLN A 741 -5.45 -12.03 18.31
N GLY A 742 -5.96 -10.99 18.97
CA GLY A 742 -7.39 -10.63 18.87
C GLY A 742 -7.87 -10.32 17.44
N MET A 743 -7.18 -9.42 16.75
CA MET A 743 -7.55 -9.01 15.39
C MET A 743 -7.47 -10.17 14.39
N ASN A 744 -6.37 -10.95 14.42
CA ASN A 744 -6.17 -12.11 13.54
C ASN A 744 -7.26 -13.18 13.76
N THR A 745 -7.60 -13.45 15.02
CA THR A 745 -8.66 -14.40 15.37
C THR A 745 -10.02 -13.94 14.84
N GLY A 746 -10.34 -12.64 14.99
CA GLY A 746 -11.59 -12.08 14.46
C GLY A 746 -11.66 -12.09 12.92
N ILE A 747 -10.55 -11.91 12.23
CA ILE A 747 -10.46 -12.08 10.76
C ILE A 747 -10.73 -13.54 10.37
N GLN A 748 -10.18 -14.51 11.11
CA GLN A 748 -10.46 -15.93 10.88
C GLN A 748 -11.91 -16.32 11.14
N ASP A 749 -12.57 -15.71 12.13
CA ASP A 749 -14.01 -15.92 12.35
C ASP A 749 -14.82 -15.46 11.13
N ALA A 750 -14.51 -14.26 10.62
CA ALA A 750 -15.16 -13.70 9.45
C ALA A 750 -14.93 -14.55 8.20
N TRP A 751 -13.71 -15.06 8.00
CA TRP A 751 -13.33 -15.94 6.91
C TRP A 751 -14.07 -17.29 6.97
N ASN A 752 -14.15 -17.91 8.15
CA ASN A 752 -14.86 -19.18 8.34
C ASN A 752 -16.38 -19.06 8.14
N LEU A 753 -17.00 -18.00 8.68
CA LEU A 753 -18.45 -17.82 8.61
C LEU A 753 -18.91 -17.34 7.22
N GLY A 754 -18.10 -16.56 6.51
CA GLY A 754 -18.52 -15.85 5.30
C GLY A 754 -18.98 -16.77 4.17
N TRP A 755 -18.24 -17.84 3.87
CA TRP A 755 -18.65 -18.80 2.83
C TRP A 755 -19.92 -19.58 3.22
N LYS A 756 -20.07 -19.92 4.51
CA LYS A 756 -21.24 -20.64 5.04
C LYS A 756 -22.50 -19.79 4.95
N LEU A 757 -22.41 -18.53 5.35
CA LEU A 757 -23.51 -17.56 5.24
C LEU A 757 -23.88 -17.30 3.78
N ALA A 758 -22.89 -17.20 2.88
CA ALA A 758 -23.17 -17.02 1.46
C ALA A 758 -23.96 -18.20 0.87
N LEU A 759 -23.61 -19.44 1.20
CA LEU A 759 -24.39 -20.61 0.80
C LEU A 759 -25.81 -20.58 1.39
N ALA A 760 -25.95 -20.18 2.67
CA ALA A 760 -27.24 -20.11 3.32
C ALA A 760 -28.16 -19.05 2.70
N VAL A 761 -27.64 -17.85 2.41
CA VAL A 761 -28.39 -16.78 1.72
C VAL A 761 -28.85 -17.22 0.33
N ARG A 762 -28.03 -18.01 -0.38
CA ARG A 762 -28.37 -18.54 -1.71
C ARG A 762 -29.30 -19.76 -1.66
N GLY A 763 -29.65 -20.26 -0.47
CA GLY A 763 -30.46 -21.48 -0.32
C GLY A 763 -29.72 -22.76 -0.72
N LEU A 764 -28.38 -22.73 -0.71
CA LEU A 764 -27.51 -23.84 -1.09
C LEU A 764 -26.91 -24.57 0.11
N ALA A 765 -27.06 -24.03 1.33
CA ALA A 765 -26.50 -24.64 2.54
C ALA A 765 -27.32 -25.85 3.01
N ALA A 766 -26.64 -26.95 3.32
CA ALA A 766 -27.26 -28.07 4.00
C ALA A 766 -27.75 -27.67 5.42
N PRO A 767 -28.78 -28.37 5.96
CA PRO A 767 -29.18 -28.21 7.35
C PRO A 767 -27.99 -28.41 8.30
N GLY A 768 -27.78 -27.49 9.24
CA GLY A 768 -26.67 -27.56 10.20
C GLY A 768 -25.36 -26.93 9.74
N LEU A 769 -25.21 -26.51 8.46
CA LEU A 769 -23.97 -25.89 7.99
C LEU A 769 -23.58 -24.66 8.83
N LEU A 770 -24.54 -23.81 9.19
CA LEU A 770 -24.28 -22.62 10.00
C LEU A 770 -23.95 -22.94 11.46
N ASP A 771 -24.37 -24.09 11.99
CA ASP A 771 -24.02 -24.54 13.35
C ASP A 771 -22.54 -24.92 13.45
N SER A 772 -21.93 -25.34 12.34
CA SER A 772 -20.50 -25.63 12.29
C SER A 772 -19.62 -24.41 12.63
N TYR A 773 -20.11 -23.17 12.47
CA TYR A 773 -19.33 -21.98 12.84
C TYR A 773 -19.00 -21.98 14.33
N GLU A 774 -19.97 -22.25 15.20
CA GLU A 774 -19.74 -22.34 16.63
C GLU A 774 -18.88 -23.57 16.98
N ALA A 775 -19.18 -24.73 16.37
CA ALA A 775 -18.45 -25.97 16.61
C ALA A 775 -16.96 -25.86 16.25
N GLU A 776 -16.61 -25.02 15.26
CA GLU A 776 -15.23 -24.81 14.81
C GLU A 776 -14.56 -23.64 15.54
N ARG A 777 -15.20 -22.46 15.56
CA ARG A 777 -14.56 -21.21 15.95
C ARG A 777 -14.55 -20.96 17.44
N ARG A 778 -15.55 -21.44 18.19
CA ARG A 778 -15.56 -21.25 19.65
C ARG A 778 -14.46 -22.06 20.35
N PRO A 779 -14.26 -23.37 20.09
CA PRO A 779 -13.15 -24.12 20.68
C PRO A 779 -11.78 -23.55 20.30
N ALA A 780 -11.61 -23.18 19.02
CA ALA A 780 -10.41 -22.51 18.52
C ALA A 780 -10.13 -21.18 19.25
N GLY A 781 -11.13 -20.31 19.34
CA GLY A 781 -11.03 -19.04 20.06
C GLY A 781 -10.70 -19.23 21.53
N LYS A 782 -11.30 -20.25 22.20
CA LYS A 782 -11.01 -20.59 23.59
C LYS A 782 -9.55 -20.99 23.78
N MET A 783 -9.04 -21.88 22.93
CA MET A 783 -7.64 -22.32 22.97
C MET A 783 -6.67 -21.13 22.85
N ILE A 784 -6.96 -20.20 21.93
CA ILE A 784 -6.14 -18.99 21.75
C ILE A 784 -6.21 -18.09 22.99
N VAL A 785 -7.40 -17.84 23.54
CA VAL A 785 -7.58 -17.02 24.75
C VAL A 785 -6.82 -17.64 25.94
N ASP A 786 -7.02 -18.94 26.19
CA ASP A 786 -6.37 -19.64 27.31
C ASP A 786 -4.85 -19.60 27.20
N ARG A 787 -4.31 -19.75 25.98
CA ARG A 787 -2.88 -19.67 25.72
C ARG A 787 -2.34 -18.25 25.85
N ALA A 788 -3.03 -17.25 25.31
CA ALA A 788 -2.63 -15.85 25.45
C ALA A 788 -2.63 -15.40 26.92
N VAL A 789 -3.53 -15.96 27.74
CA VAL A 789 -3.51 -15.82 29.19
C VAL A 789 -2.27 -16.49 29.78
N ALA A 790 -1.99 -17.75 29.45
CA ALA A 790 -0.80 -18.45 29.94
C ALA A 790 0.51 -17.67 29.64
N ILE A 791 0.73 -17.26 28.39
CA ILE A 791 1.91 -16.47 27.96
C ILE A 791 2.02 -15.13 28.71
N ALA A 792 0.90 -14.54 29.08
CA ALA A 792 0.90 -13.28 29.84
C ALA A 792 1.22 -13.47 31.34
N PHE A 793 1.12 -14.70 31.87
CA PHE A 793 1.29 -15.02 33.29
C PHE A 793 2.48 -15.94 33.61
N THR A 794 3.16 -16.53 32.61
CA THR A 794 4.31 -17.43 32.81
C THR A 794 5.50 -17.06 31.90
N ASP A 795 6.72 -17.33 32.37
CA ASP A 795 7.98 -17.24 31.60
C ASP A 795 8.26 -18.52 30.77
N GLU A 796 7.30 -19.44 30.76
CA GLU A 796 7.42 -20.74 30.08
C GLU A 796 7.02 -20.61 28.61
N MET A 797 7.93 -20.08 27.80
CA MET A 797 7.98 -20.50 26.40
C MET A 797 8.60 -21.89 26.39
N ASP A 798 7.84 -22.90 25.93
CA ASP A 798 8.39 -24.22 25.69
C ASP A 798 9.38 -24.13 24.53
N MET A 799 10.67 -24.18 24.85
CA MET A 799 11.78 -24.01 23.91
C MET A 799 12.21 -25.32 23.27
N GLU A 800 11.57 -26.45 23.60
CA GLU A 800 11.92 -27.74 22.99
C GLU A 800 11.57 -27.78 21.50
N ASP A 801 10.59 -26.98 21.05
CA ASP A 801 10.19 -26.82 19.64
C ASP A 801 9.74 -25.38 19.28
N GLU A 802 10.72 -24.50 19.07
CA GLU A 802 10.52 -23.09 18.68
C GLU A 802 9.64 -22.92 17.43
N LYS A 803 9.77 -23.85 16.47
CA LYS A 803 9.01 -23.84 15.22
C LYS A 803 7.54 -24.17 15.47
N ALA A 804 7.24 -25.22 16.23
CA ALA A 804 5.85 -25.55 16.58
C ALA A 804 5.18 -24.41 17.37
N GLN A 805 5.91 -23.78 18.28
CA GLN A 805 5.44 -22.63 19.03
C GLN A 805 5.09 -21.45 18.10
N PHE A 806 5.97 -21.12 17.15
CA PHE A 806 5.74 -20.06 16.17
C PHE A 806 4.53 -20.36 15.29
N LEU A 807 4.42 -21.58 14.76
CA LEU A 807 3.30 -21.98 13.89
C LEU A 807 1.96 -21.87 14.62
N LEU A 808 1.91 -22.23 15.90
CA LEU A 808 0.72 -22.11 16.73
C LEU A 808 0.37 -20.64 17.02
N GLU A 809 1.35 -19.81 17.33
CA GLU A 809 1.14 -18.37 17.54
C GLU A 809 0.67 -17.65 16.27
N MET A 810 1.17 -18.05 15.11
CA MET A 810 0.76 -17.55 13.80
C MET A 810 -0.55 -18.19 13.29
N GLN A 811 -1.22 -18.97 14.13
CA GLN A 811 -2.49 -19.65 13.87
C GLN A 811 -2.46 -20.57 12.63
N MET A 812 -1.28 -21.11 12.29
CA MET A 812 -1.06 -22.01 11.17
C MET A 812 -1.50 -23.44 11.45
N THR A 813 -1.56 -23.84 12.73
CA THR A 813 -1.92 -25.19 13.19
C THR A 813 -3.39 -25.34 13.56
N MET A 814 -4.23 -24.38 13.16
CA MET A 814 -5.67 -24.43 13.42
C MET A 814 -6.28 -25.73 12.88
N ASN A 815 -7.04 -26.42 13.72
CA ASN A 815 -7.60 -27.73 13.42
C ASN A 815 -9.09 -27.82 13.78
N TYR A 816 -9.89 -28.35 12.86
CA TYR A 816 -11.33 -28.60 13.01
C TYR A 816 -11.71 -30.10 12.97
N ALA A 817 -10.85 -31.01 13.42
CA ALA A 817 -11.10 -32.46 13.39
C ALA A 817 -12.41 -32.90 14.09
N GLY A 818 -12.95 -32.11 15.03
CA GLY A 818 -14.25 -32.35 15.67
C GLY A 818 -15.46 -31.75 14.94
N SER A 819 -15.27 -31.14 13.77
CA SER A 819 -16.33 -30.47 13.01
C SER A 819 -17.25 -31.49 12.32
N PRO A 820 -18.56 -31.20 12.20
CA PRO A 820 -19.44 -31.99 11.33
C PRO A 820 -19.11 -31.87 9.84
N LEU A 821 -18.21 -30.96 9.46
CA LEU A 821 -17.79 -30.71 8.08
C LEU A 821 -16.47 -31.39 7.71
N VAL A 822 -16.07 -32.44 8.44
CA VAL A 822 -14.87 -33.21 8.15
C VAL A 822 -15.19 -34.69 7.90
N GLY A 823 -14.47 -35.33 6.97
CA GLY A 823 -14.67 -36.75 6.67
C GLY A 823 -13.46 -37.43 6.03
N GLU A 824 -13.32 -38.73 6.26
CA GLU A 824 -12.24 -39.56 5.70
C GLU A 824 -12.78 -40.92 5.26
N ALA A 825 -12.30 -41.41 4.11
CA ALA A 825 -12.55 -42.76 3.64
C ALA A 825 -11.25 -43.47 3.21
N ALA A 826 -10.94 -44.62 3.81
CA ALA A 826 -9.76 -45.40 3.46
C ALA A 826 -10.04 -46.90 3.45
N ASP A 827 -9.69 -47.59 2.37
CA ASP A 827 -9.90 -49.04 2.24
C ASP A 827 -8.69 -49.80 2.81
N GLY A 828 -8.68 -50.01 4.12
CA GLY A 828 -7.77 -50.93 4.81
C GLY A 828 -6.30 -50.48 4.95
N GLU A 829 -5.85 -49.48 4.19
CA GLU A 829 -4.56 -48.81 4.37
C GLU A 829 -4.78 -47.37 4.87
N ALA A 830 -4.33 -47.07 6.08
CA ALA A 830 -4.34 -45.71 6.61
C ALA A 830 -3.47 -44.78 5.75
N PHE A 831 -3.80 -43.48 5.75
CA PHE A 831 -2.93 -42.48 5.13
C PHE A 831 -1.55 -42.50 5.81
N PRO A 832 -0.44 -42.67 5.07
CA PRO A 832 0.91 -42.68 5.63
C PRO A 832 1.35 -41.31 6.17
N GLY A 833 0.59 -40.25 5.91
CA GLY A 833 0.83 -38.88 6.36
C GLY A 833 -0.11 -37.87 5.68
N GLY A 834 0.26 -36.59 5.72
CA GLY A 834 -0.48 -35.50 5.09
C GLY A 834 -1.54 -34.86 5.98
N PRO A 835 -2.17 -33.76 5.53
CA PRO A 835 -3.15 -33.03 6.30
C PRO A 835 -4.41 -33.88 6.53
N GLU A 836 -4.85 -33.98 7.77
CA GLU A 836 -6.10 -34.66 8.13
C GLU A 836 -7.30 -33.73 7.87
N PRO A 837 -8.51 -34.28 7.68
CA PRO A 837 -9.72 -33.47 7.66
C PRO A 837 -9.82 -32.57 8.89
N GLY A 838 -10.03 -31.28 8.65
CA GLY A 838 -10.01 -30.22 9.65
C GLY A 838 -8.69 -29.45 9.72
N HIS A 839 -7.59 -30.02 9.23
CA HIS A 839 -6.32 -29.28 9.10
C HIS A 839 -6.41 -28.26 7.99
N ARG A 840 -5.64 -27.18 8.15
CA ARG A 840 -5.26 -26.30 7.06
C ARG A 840 -4.62 -27.11 5.92
N ALA A 841 -5.03 -26.84 4.67
CA ALA A 841 -4.35 -27.36 3.50
C ALA A 841 -2.96 -26.69 3.33
N PRO A 842 -1.85 -27.45 3.30
CA PRO A 842 -0.52 -26.90 3.02
C PRO A 842 -0.42 -26.45 1.55
N ASP A 843 0.35 -25.41 1.26
CA ASP A 843 0.66 -25.05 -0.12
C ASP A 843 1.68 -26.03 -0.71
N VAL A 844 1.63 -26.21 -2.03
CA VAL A 844 2.54 -27.09 -2.76
C VAL A 844 2.99 -26.39 -4.03
N HIS A 845 4.29 -26.29 -4.25
CA HIS A 845 4.88 -25.71 -5.45
C HIS A 845 5.23 -26.78 -6.50
N GLY A 846 5.60 -26.33 -7.71
CA GLY A 846 6.11 -27.22 -8.76
C GLY A 846 5.03 -27.88 -9.63
N LEU A 847 3.76 -27.51 -9.42
CA LEU A 847 2.65 -27.97 -10.25
C LEU A 847 2.75 -27.38 -11.67
N ARG A 848 2.37 -28.15 -12.69
CA ARG A 848 2.42 -27.71 -14.10
C ARG A 848 1.11 -27.94 -14.83
N ARG A 849 0.70 -26.97 -15.64
CA ARG A 849 -0.47 -27.09 -16.53
C ARG A 849 -0.03 -26.88 -17.97
N PHE A 850 -0.56 -27.68 -18.89
CA PHE A 850 -0.27 -27.52 -20.32
C PHE A 850 -0.66 -26.11 -20.78
N GLY A 851 0.24 -25.46 -21.53
CA GLY A 851 0.07 -24.08 -21.99
C GLY A 851 0.44 -22.99 -20.98
N VAL A 852 0.82 -23.34 -19.75
CA VAL A 852 1.29 -22.39 -18.73
C VAL A 852 2.81 -22.51 -18.57
N ALA A 853 3.53 -21.43 -18.87
CA ALA A 853 5.00 -21.43 -18.89
C ALA A 853 5.61 -21.42 -17.47
N HIS A 854 4.97 -20.76 -16.51
CA HIS A 854 5.43 -20.71 -15.12
C HIS A 854 4.96 -21.94 -14.32
N GLY A 855 5.63 -22.20 -13.20
CA GLY A 855 5.16 -23.19 -12.23
C GLY A 855 3.95 -22.65 -11.48
N LEU A 856 2.99 -23.51 -11.19
CA LEU A 856 1.84 -23.21 -10.35
C LEU A 856 2.12 -23.69 -8.92
N ARG A 857 1.44 -23.09 -7.96
CA ARG A 857 1.29 -23.66 -6.63
C ARG A 857 -0.14 -24.11 -6.38
N LEU A 858 -0.35 -24.93 -5.35
CA LEU A 858 -1.68 -25.45 -5.04
C LEU A 858 -2.67 -24.33 -4.74
N PHE A 859 -2.22 -23.28 -4.05
CA PHE A 859 -3.08 -22.12 -3.78
C PHE A 859 -3.52 -21.37 -5.04
N ASP A 860 -2.83 -21.49 -6.18
CA ASP A 860 -3.36 -20.94 -7.43
C ASP A 860 -4.58 -21.72 -7.95
N LEU A 861 -4.72 -22.99 -7.57
CA LEU A 861 -5.85 -23.84 -7.93
C LEU A 861 -7.03 -23.69 -6.97
N THR A 862 -6.73 -23.51 -5.68
CA THR A 862 -7.75 -23.36 -4.63
C THR A 862 -8.21 -21.92 -4.44
N ARG A 863 -7.58 -20.96 -5.15
CA ARG A 863 -7.94 -19.54 -5.06
C ARG A 863 -9.36 -19.29 -5.53
N GLY A 864 -10.12 -18.53 -4.75
CA GLY A 864 -11.47 -18.10 -5.09
C GLY A 864 -12.55 -18.50 -4.08
N PRO A 865 -13.84 -18.28 -4.41
CA PRO A 865 -14.92 -18.41 -3.44
C PRO A 865 -15.47 -19.84 -3.26
N ARG A 866 -14.99 -20.81 -4.05
CA ARG A 866 -15.53 -22.18 -4.14
C ARG A 866 -14.65 -23.19 -3.43
N ALA A 867 -15.23 -24.32 -3.08
CA ALA A 867 -14.44 -25.47 -2.64
C ALA A 867 -13.68 -26.06 -3.85
N THR A 868 -12.57 -26.74 -3.60
CA THR A 868 -11.75 -27.37 -4.64
C THR A 868 -11.55 -28.84 -4.33
N LEU A 869 -12.00 -29.72 -5.23
CA LEU A 869 -11.76 -31.15 -5.21
C LEU A 869 -10.55 -31.48 -6.08
N LEU A 870 -9.55 -32.12 -5.46
CA LEU A 870 -8.31 -32.55 -6.08
C LEU A 870 -8.33 -34.08 -6.18
N PHE A 871 -8.59 -34.62 -7.38
CA PHE A 871 -8.31 -36.02 -7.65
C PHE A 871 -6.82 -36.21 -7.89
N SER A 872 -6.23 -37.23 -7.28
CA SER A 872 -4.86 -37.66 -7.55
C SER A 872 -4.90 -38.99 -8.30
N ALA A 873 -4.14 -39.10 -9.39
CA ALA A 873 -3.99 -40.35 -10.13
C ALA A 873 -2.52 -40.64 -10.43
N ASP A 874 -2.09 -41.88 -10.16
CA ASP A 874 -0.72 -42.35 -10.40
C ASP A 874 -0.61 -43.18 -11.70
N ALA A 875 0.60 -43.50 -12.15
CA ALA A 875 0.87 -44.11 -13.45
C ALA A 875 0.22 -45.49 -13.68
N GLY A 876 -0.21 -46.16 -12.60
CA GLY A 876 -0.94 -47.42 -12.67
C GLY A 876 -2.43 -47.26 -13.00
N VAL A 877 -2.97 -46.05 -13.10
CA VAL A 877 -4.40 -45.79 -13.38
C VAL A 877 -4.68 -45.91 -14.88
N GLY A 878 -5.65 -46.75 -15.24
CA GLY A 878 -6.07 -46.96 -16.64
C GLY A 878 -7.08 -45.92 -17.14
N GLU A 879 -7.39 -45.98 -18.44
CA GLU A 879 -8.36 -45.06 -19.09
C GLU A 879 -9.78 -45.18 -18.51
N GLU A 880 -10.23 -46.40 -18.18
CA GLU A 880 -11.55 -46.63 -17.56
C GLU A 880 -11.67 -45.96 -16.18
N GLU A 881 -10.65 -46.10 -15.34
CA GLU A 881 -10.60 -45.45 -14.02
C GLU A 881 -10.57 -43.91 -14.14
N LEU A 882 -9.89 -43.36 -15.16
CA LEU A 882 -9.91 -41.91 -15.44
C LEU A 882 -11.30 -41.43 -15.87
N LEU A 883 -12.00 -42.20 -16.70
CA LEU A 883 -13.39 -41.91 -17.10
C LEU A 883 -14.35 -41.96 -15.90
N ASP A 884 -14.11 -42.83 -14.93
CA ASP A 884 -14.92 -42.88 -13.71
C ASP A 884 -14.68 -41.65 -12.83
N LEU A 885 -13.44 -41.16 -12.72
CA LEU A 885 -13.16 -39.87 -12.06
C LEU A 885 -13.84 -38.68 -12.78
N GLU A 886 -13.88 -38.71 -14.11
CA GLU A 886 -14.56 -37.69 -14.91
C GLU A 886 -16.08 -37.69 -14.68
N LYS A 887 -16.71 -38.87 -14.69
CA LYS A 887 -18.14 -39.02 -14.33
C LYS A 887 -18.40 -38.52 -12.92
N LEU A 888 -17.56 -38.91 -11.96
CA LEU A 888 -17.68 -38.48 -10.57
C LEU A 888 -17.55 -36.95 -10.45
N ALA A 889 -16.66 -36.31 -11.20
CA ALA A 889 -16.58 -34.85 -11.23
C ALA A 889 -17.88 -34.21 -11.71
N GLY A 890 -18.55 -34.80 -12.70
CA GLY A 890 -19.91 -34.42 -13.12
C GLY A 890 -20.90 -34.50 -11.96
N THR A 891 -20.96 -35.65 -11.28
CA THR A 891 -21.82 -35.87 -10.10
C THR A 891 -21.55 -34.83 -9.00
N VAL A 892 -20.28 -34.53 -8.71
CA VAL A 892 -19.87 -33.54 -7.71
C VAL A 892 -20.38 -32.15 -8.08
N ARG A 893 -20.18 -31.72 -9.34
CA ARG A 893 -20.65 -30.40 -9.82
C ARG A 893 -22.17 -30.29 -9.73
N GLU A 894 -22.91 -31.35 -10.06
CA GLU A 894 -24.37 -31.37 -9.96
C GLU A 894 -24.83 -31.29 -8.49
N ARG A 895 -24.30 -32.14 -7.62
CA ARG A 895 -24.66 -32.19 -6.19
C ARG A 895 -24.28 -30.90 -5.45
N ALA A 896 -23.10 -30.36 -5.73
CA ALA A 896 -22.65 -29.10 -5.15
C ALA A 896 -23.20 -27.86 -5.88
N ARG A 897 -24.10 -28.03 -6.86
CA ARG A 897 -24.71 -26.93 -7.63
C ARG A 897 -23.68 -25.97 -8.25
N GLY A 898 -22.52 -26.50 -8.65
CA GLY A 898 -21.41 -25.74 -9.22
C GLY A 898 -20.53 -24.98 -8.21
N GLU A 899 -20.67 -25.23 -6.90
CA GLU A 899 -19.88 -24.61 -5.82
C GLU A 899 -18.56 -25.35 -5.51
N VAL A 900 -18.24 -26.40 -6.28
CA VAL A 900 -16.99 -27.17 -6.18
C VAL A 900 -16.28 -27.18 -7.53
N ASP A 901 -15.08 -26.62 -7.58
CA ASP A 901 -14.16 -26.77 -8.71
C ASP A 901 -13.44 -28.12 -8.60
N VAL A 902 -13.19 -28.79 -9.72
CA VAL A 902 -12.62 -30.15 -9.74
C VAL A 902 -11.42 -30.21 -10.66
N TYR A 903 -10.30 -30.70 -10.14
CA TYR A 903 -9.03 -30.86 -10.85
C TYR A 903 -8.49 -32.29 -10.75
N LEU A 904 -7.83 -32.74 -11.80
CA LEU A 904 -7.01 -33.95 -11.78
C LEU A 904 -5.53 -33.58 -11.62
N VAL A 905 -4.93 -33.97 -10.50
CA VAL A 905 -3.49 -33.91 -10.22
C VAL A 905 -2.86 -35.24 -10.66
N ALA A 906 -2.28 -35.22 -11.85
CA ALA A 906 -1.65 -36.37 -12.49
C ALA A 906 -0.18 -36.52 -12.07
N SER A 907 0.25 -37.75 -11.80
CA SER A 907 1.68 -38.04 -11.59
C SER A 907 2.49 -37.83 -12.89
N PRO A 908 3.82 -37.64 -12.81
CA PRO A 908 4.65 -37.35 -13.98
C PRO A 908 4.55 -38.43 -15.06
N SER A 909 4.43 -39.68 -14.64
CA SER A 909 4.41 -40.88 -15.47
C SER A 909 3.00 -41.31 -15.89
N LEU A 910 1.94 -40.65 -15.45
CA LEU A 910 0.58 -40.95 -15.89
C LEU A 910 0.41 -40.62 -17.38
N SER A 911 -0.01 -41.64 -18.13
CA SER A 911 -0.46 -41.50 -19.51
C SER A 911 -1.90 -41.00 -19.51
N LEU A 912 -2.14 -39.84 -20.12
CA LEU A 912 -3.46 -39.25 -20.22
C LEU A 912 -4.03 -39.50 -21.62
N PRO A 913 -5.32 -39.85 -21.75
CA PRO A 913 -6.02 -39.81 -23.02
C PRO A 913 -5.97 -38.42 -23.65
N LEU A 914 -6.07 -38.34 -24.98
CA LEU A 914 -5.99 -37.07 -25.72
C LEU A 914 -7.14 -36.10 -25.40
N LEU A 915 -8.29 -36.61 -24.92
CA LEU A 915 -9.52 -35.84 -24.68
C LEU A 915 -10.13 -36.16 -23.30
N VAL A 916 -9.37 -35.93 -22.22
CA VAL A 916 -9.91 -35.92 -20.86
C VAL A 916 -10.68 -34.62 -20.62
N ASP A 917 -11.95 -34.71 -20.19
CA ASP A 917 -12.81 -33.54 -19.89
C ASP A 917 -12.68 -33.06 -18.43
N LEU A 918 -11.47 -33.23 -17.88
CA LEU A 918 -11.07 -32.69 -16.58
C LEU A 918 -9.96 -31.66 -16.75
N PRO A 919 -9.99 -30.54 -16.00
CA PRO A 919 -8.83 -29.69 -15.84
C PRO A 919 -7.65 -30.47 -15.23
N VAL A 920 -6.60 -30.69 -16.01
CA VAL A 920 -5.42 -31.46 -15.56
C VAL A 920 -4.28 -30.55 -15.12
N VAL A 921 -3.67 -30.91 -14.00
CA VAL A 921 -2.40 -30.38 -13.48
C VAL A 921 -1.45 -31.56 -13.24
N ARG A 922 -0.17 -31.40 -13.57
CA ARG A 922 0.87 -32.41 -13.33
C ARG A 922 1.69 -32.05 -12.10
N ASP A 923 1.85 -33.02 -11.21
CA ASP A 923 2.75 -32.97 -10.05
C ASP A 923 4.15 -33.44 -10.46
N VAL A 924 4.90 -32.58 -11.15
CA VAL A 924 6.15 -32.95 -11.85
C VAL A 924 7.21 -33.47 -10.90
N ASP A 925 7.32 -32.85 -9.72
CA ASP A 925 8.34 -33.17 -8.72
C ASP A 925 7.84 -34.16 -7.65
N GLY A 926 6.56 -34.58 -7.72
CA GLY A 926 5.94 -35.44 -6.72
C GLY A 926 5.66 -34.75 -5.37
N GLY A 927 5.74 -33.42 -5.33
CA GLY A 927 5.60 -32.61 -4.12
C GLY A 927 4.19 -32.68 -3.53
N PHE A 928 3.17 -32.68 -4.38
CA PHE A 928 1.78 -32.82 -3.91
C PHE A 928 1.56 -34.21 -3.32
N ARG A 929 2.00 -35.24 -4.04
CA ARG A 929 1.87 -36.63 -3.58
C ARG A 929 2.56 -36.85 -2.23
N ALA A 930 3.73 -36.27 -2.01
CA ALA A 930 4.44 -36.35 -0.75
C ALA A 930 3.73 -35.57 0.37
N ALA A 931 3.43 -34.29 0.15
CA ALA A 931 2.82 -33.41 1.16
C ALA A 931 1.43 -33.87 1.61
N TYR A 932 0.68 -34.52 0.72
CA TYR A 932 -0.68 -35.02 1.00
C TYR A 932 -0.74 -36.50 1.40
N GLY A 933 0.42 -37.14 1.62
CA GLY A 933 0.49 -38.54 2.08
C GLY A 933 -0.08 -39.54 1.08
N LEU A 934 0.05 -39.26 -0.22
CA LEU A 934 -0.56 -40.06 -1.28
C LEU A 934 0.41 -41.11 -1.85
N THR A 935 1.59 -41.28 -1.26
CA THR A 935 2.57 -42.30 -1.67
C THR A 935 1.97 -43.70 -1.63
N GLY A 936 2.01 -44.40 -2.77
CA GLY A 936 1.45 -45.74 -2.94
C GLY A 936 -0.04 -45.77 -3.32
N ALA A 937 -0.75 -44.63 -3.27
CA ALA A 937 -2.14 -44.56 -3.70
C ALA A 937 -2.22 -44.61 -5.24
N ARG A 938 -3.09 -45.47 -5.79
CA ARG A 938 -3.42 -45.47 -7.22
C ARG A 938 -4.28 -44.27 -7.57
N THR A 939 -5.41 -44.13 -6.87
CA THR A 939 -6.27 -42.94 -6.89
C THR A 939 -6.43 -42.41 -5.46
N ALA A 940 -6.68 -41.10 -5.32
CA ALA A 940 -7.06 -40.48 -4.06
C ALA A 940 -7.81 -39.17 -4.31
N ALA A 941 -8.52 -38.65 -3.31
CA ALA A 941 -9.15 -37.34 -3.38
C ALA A 941 -8.86 -36.52 -2.13
N TYR A 942 -8.73 -35.21 -2.31
CA TYR A 942 -8.77 -34.21 -1.25
C TYR A 942 -9.76 -33.11 -1.63
N LEU A 943 -10.71 -32.81 -0.74
CA LEU A 943 -11.60 -31.67 -0.85
C LEU A 943 -11.11 -30.56 0.07
N VAL A 944 -10.67 -29.45 -0.51
CA VAL A 944 -10.29 -28.23 0.19
C VAL A 944 -11.51 -27.30 0.23
N ARG A 945 -11.91 -26.89 1.43
CA ARG A 945 -13.03 -25.96 1.67
C ARG A 945 -12.69 -24.55 1.17
N PRO A 946 -13.69 -23.67 0.96
CA PRO A 946 -13.46 -22.28 0.57
C PRO A 946 -12.59 -21.50 1.56
N ASP A 947 -12.53 -21.94 2.82
CA ASP A 947 -11.69 -21.33 3.85
C ASP A 947 -10.25 -21.90 3.91
N GLY A 948 -9.88 -22.80 3.00
CA GLY A 948 -8.52 -23.37 2.90
C GLY A 948 -8.22 -24.51 3.88
N HIS A 949 -9.25 -25.10 4.52
CA HIS A 949 -9.09 -26.31 5.33
C HIS A 949 -9.51 -27.55 4.55
N VAL A 950 -8.90 -28.69 4.85
CA VAL A 950 -9.31 -29.99 4.29
C VAL A 950 -10.68 -30.34 4.89
N GLY A 951 -11.69 -30.47 4.04
CA GLY A 951 -13.02 -30.97 4.43
C GLY A 951 -13.10 -32.48 4.32
N PHE A 952 -12.54 -33.06 3.25
CA PHE A 952 -12.62 -34.50 3.03
C PHE A 952 -11.35 -35.04 2.40
N ARG A 953 -10.99 -36.30 2.71
CA ARG A 953 -9.97 -37.04 1.97
C ARG A 953 -10.37 -38.50 1.77
N SER A 954 -9.94 -39.10 0.65
CA SER A 954 -10.14 -40.53 0.41
C SER A 954 -9.00 -41.21 -0.33
N ARG A 955 -8.73 -42.47 0.02
CA ARG A 955 -7.74 -43.35 -0.62
C ARG A 955 -8.21 -44.82 -0.56
N PRO A 956 -8.62 -45.45 -1.69
CA PRO A 956 -8.81 -44.85 -3.01
C PRO A 956 -9.98 -43.86 -3.02
N VAL A 957 -10.24 -43.24 -4.18
CA VAL A 957 -11.43 -42.38 -4.34
C VAL A 957 -12.71 -43.19 -4.10
N SER A 958 -13.55 -42.73 -3.18
CA SER A 958 -14.88 -43.29 -2.90
C SER A 958 -15.97 -42.29 -3.29
N GLU A 959 -16.80 -42.65 -4.28
CA GLU A 959 -17.94 -41.84 -4.72
C GLU A 959 -18.99 -41.69 -3.62
N THR A 960 -19.35 -42.79 -2.96
CA THR A 960 -20.39 -42.80 -1.92
C THR A 960 -20.02 -41.88 -0.77
N GLU A 961 -18.84 -42.06 -0.18
CA GLU A 961 -18.38 -41.29 0.98
C GLU A 961 -18.19 -39.81 0.64
N LEU A 962 -17.69 -39.50 -0.57
CA LEU A 962 -17.59 -38.13 -1.04
C LEU A 962 -18.97 -37.47 -1.21
N CYS A 963 -19.93 -38.18 -1.82
CA CYS A 963 -21.28 -37.66 -2.00
C CYS A 963 -22.01 -37.46 -0.66
N ASP A 964 -21.81 -38.36 0.29
CA ASP A 964 -22.38 -38.25 1.64
C ASP A 964 -21.77 -37.06 2.39
N HIS A 965 -20.46 -36.84 2.27
CA HIS A 965 -19.81 -35.65 2.81
C HIS A 965 -20.37 -34.35 2.19
N LEU A 966 -20.53 -34.31 0.86
CA LEU A 966 -21.08 -33.15 0.16
C LEU A 966 -22.53 -32.85 0.59
N ALA A 967 -23.35 -33.87 0.88
CA ALA A 967 -24.71 -33.70 1.37
C ALA A 967 -24.78 -33.04 2.77
N GLY A 968 -23.70 -33.13 3.56
CA GLY A 968 -23.56 -32.40 4.83
C GLY A 968 -23.22 -30.91 4.66
N VAL A 969 -22.83 -30.48 3.45
CA VAL A 969 -22.43 -29.10 3.14
C VAL A 969 -23.45 -28.40 2.25
N TYR A 970 -23.91 -29.08 1.21
CA TYR A 970 -24.79 -28.55 0.16
C TYR A 970 -26.20 -29.14 0.26
N ALA A 971 -27.21 -28.29 0.11
CA ALA A 971 -28.61 -28.71 0.06
C ALA A 971 -28.90 -29.57 -1.18
N SER A 972 -29.71 -30.62 -1.01
CA SER A 972 -30.10 -31.55 -2.10
C SER A 972 -30.98 -30.90 -3.15
#